data_AF-A0AAD1TJW2-F1
#
_entry.id   AF-A0AAD1TJW2-F1
#
_cell.length_a   1.000
_cell.length_b   1.000
_cell.length_c   1.000
_cell.angle_alpha   90.00
_cell.angle_beta   90.00
_cell.angle_gamma   90.00
#
_symmetry.space_group_name_H-M   'P 1'
#
loop_
_entity.id
_entity.type
_entity.pdbx_description
1 polymer ?
#
loop_
_entity_poly.entity_id
_entity_poly.type
_entity_poly.pdbx_seq_one_letter_code
_entity_poly.pdbx_strand_id
1 'polypeptide(L)'
;MEEYIQAANRSLSSALKIRVDEYPEVKKMSQVTNDPWTFSTNSLPSDPRLMTTVANGYLGTRIFGDVLHVNGLYNGAVGDCHRADVPSPLNVRLCATKEVIVDESFSLSIKTGTFSHILQCSSFTATQQIFAHRSHRHLLVNIITLKRTGESSPVSLNLQTEMKVESQDLELHIGHAFHDAQYIYGNILVPEVESCPRKSIHMIWNAVPQSLVLETELEKSWVFLTAVSESEKDVKDKFVEGQALSDEGQLYLSHEKAWAELWMGSCIDIESSLDLKPIIYGCLYYLLSSLPPLGSTEEFHGISPGGLSNGRRNEDYWGHVFWDQDTWVYPNILLFYPEMAAHILKYRIRTLSGAVENAKQQGYKGAKFPWESALTGYEVCPEKIYGEQEIHINGDVLVAFKQYYHMTKDLDFFASAGGWDVVNAIAEYWCSRVIWSTEEQCYHVNGVMPPDEYHSVDNSIYTNALVQTSLQFAMDLAGELKKNVPDAWKDIANQIKLPYDSKMNYHPEYDGYTIGEKVKQADVVLLGYPMMFQMTTEQRKNDLEIYESVTDVDGPAMTWSMFAIGWMELKKAQVAQEQLKKCFANITEPFKIWTENADGSGAVNFLTGIGGFLQAILFGYTGFRITDKSLKFDPIFPDDVKKLCIKGICYLGNKLDFMFTRDIMTVELMSALKSQNCSLDVIFGEHETCLPLYIGKPVSFPTQIPHGLKSLLTSLTRDNTLTHRDPTHTLAHIMAYTTTPFRITTQNCRGLNTPEKRSHLLQELKRGQVSIAMLQETHLKPTDKYKLKDRNFPINYHSTHPMAQGLQRLWKAEIRITPWSDHSAVSILLDSPMFRPTRTAWRMNESLLSDLDVQTQLTEHLNNYFNENNTEEVSKVTLWEAHKTVLLGHFIRIASHKKKEAQQHMKEHTDQIAQLETLHK
;
A
#
# COMPACT_ATOMS: atom_id res chain seq x y z
N MET A 1 43.22 2.13 19.13
CA MET A 1 41.83 1.78 18.77
C MET A 1 40.85 2.84 19.27
N GLU A 2 40.96 3.31 20.50
CA GLU A 2 40.21 4.49 20.99
C GLU A 2 40.54 5.80 20.25
N GLU A 3 41.78 6.03 19.82
CA GLU A 3 42.11 7.20 18.98
C GLU A 3 41.53 7.14 17.56
N TYR A 4 41.27 5.94 17.03
CA TYR A 4 40.60 5.75 15.73
C TYR A 4 39.08 5.96 15.83
N ILE A 5 38.50 5.62 16.99
CA ILE A 5 37.09 5.90 17.33
C ILE A 5 36.89 7.40 17.55
N GLN A 6 37.87 8.10 18.14
CA GLN A 6 37.83 9.56 18.28
C GLN A 6 38.04 10.32 16.96
N ALA A 7 38.82 9.78 16.01
CA ALA A 7 38.98 10.35 14.68
C ALA A 7 37.72 10.14 13.80
N ALA A 8 37.06 8.98 13.89
CA ALA A 8 35.79 8.72 13.21
C ALA A 8 34.65 9.61 13.73
N ASN A 9 34.58 9.86 15.04
CA ASN A 9 33.58 10.74 15.65
C ASN A 9 33.79 12.24 15.33
N ARG A 10 35.02 12.67 15.04
CA ARG A 10 35.30 14.06 14.58
C ARG A 10 34.98 14.29 13.10
N SER A 11 35.00 13.24 12.27
CA SER A 11 34.60 13.30 10.86
C SER A 11 33.08 13.16 10.66
N LEU A 12 32.37 12.43 11.53
CA LEU A 12 30.91 12.30 11.50
C LEU A 12 30.18 13.53 12.08
N SER A 13 30.79 14.27 13.00
CA SER A 13 30.19 15.48 13.59
C SER A 13 30.37 16.75 12.75
N SER A 14 31.24 16.75 11.74
CA SER A 14 31.51 17.91 10.87
C SER A 14 30.82 17.84 9.50
N ALA A 15 30.34 16.67 9.07
CA ALA A 15 29.53 16.50 7.85
C ALA A 15 28.00 16.57 8.08
N LEU A 16 27.55 16.53 9.35
CA LEU A 16 26.14 16.65 9.77
C LEU A 16 25.74 18.07 10.21
N LYS A 17 26.57 19.08 9.89
CA LYS A 17 26.31 20.50 10.18
C LYS A 17 26.32 21.34 8.90
N ILE A 18 25.47 21.00 7.94
CA ILE A 18 25.00 21.94 6.93
C ILE A 18 23.48 21.76 6.78
N ARG A 19 22.75 22.75 7.30
CA ARG A 19 21.31 23.06 7.17
C ARG A 19 20.29 22.13 7.85
N VAL A 20 20.35 22.12 9.19
CA VAL A 20 19.20 21.75 10.07
C VAL A 20 18.64 23.01 10.76
N ASP A 21 19.05 24.21 10.33
CA ASP A 21 18.73 25.48 10.99
C ASP A 21 17.55 26.26 10.35
N GLU A 22 16.72 25.63 9.51
CA GLU A 22 15.56 26.30 8.86
C GLU A 22 14.16 25.85 9.34
N TYR A 23 14.04 24.96 10.35
CA TYR A 23 12.72 24.56 10.89
C TYR A 23 12.71 24.50 12.42
N PRO A 24 12.25 25.56 13.12
CA PRO A 24 12.27 25.64 14.58
C PRO A 24 11.30 24.69 15.32
N GLU A 25 10.43 23.94 14.63
CA GLU A 25 9.36 23.18 15.28
C GLU A 25 9.68 21.70 15.60
N VAL A 26 10.82 21.17 15.15
CA VAL A 26 11.15 19.73 15.31
C VAL A 26 11.98 19.43 16.58
N LYS A 27 11.99 20.34 17.58
CA LYS A 27 12.92 20.26 18.73
C LYS A 27 12.28 20.22 20.13
N LYS A 28 11.07 19.66 20.26
CA LYS A 28 10.48 19.32 21.57
C LYS A 28 9.82 17.94 21.59
N MET A 29 10.58 16.87 21.34
CA MET A 29 10.14 15.50 21.68
C MET A 29 11.34 14.69 22.18
N SER A 30 11.40 14.46 23.48
CA SER A 30 12.26 13.44 24.07
C SER A 30 11.58 12.84 25.30
N GLN A 31 10.71 11.86 25.05
CA GLN A 31 10.31 10.72 25.91
C GLN A 31 8.95 10.19 25.40
N VAL A 32 8.94 9.55 24.23
CA VAL A 32 7.78 8.82 23.70
C VAL A 32 8.29 7.51 23.11
N THR A 33 7.57 6.42 23.35
CA THR A 33 7.94 5.04 23.02
C THR A 33 8.25 4.85 21.53
N ASN A 34 9.31 4.10 21.18
CA ASN A 34 9.67 3.71 19.79
C ASN A 34 8.68 2.74 19.10
N ASP A 35 7.45 2.61 19.62
CA ASP A 35 6.44 1.71 19.07
C ASP A 35 5.59 2.44 18.02
N PRO A 36 5.68 2.07 16.72
CA PRO A 36 4.92 2.74 15.67
C PRO A 36 3.39 2.54 15.77
N TRP A 37 2.94 1.65 16.66
CA TRP A 37 1.53 1.36 16.91
C TRP A 37 0.89 2.17 18.03
N THR A 38 1.67 3.02 18.71
CA THR A 38 1.20 3.76 19.86
C THR A 38 1.62 5.22 19.76
N PHE A 39 0.65 6.12 19.70
CA PHE A 39 0.89 7.55 19.86
C PHE A 39 0.82 7.89 21.33
N SER A 40 1.85 8.52 21.92
CA SER A 40 1.83 8.91 23.33
C SER A 40 2.28 10.34 23.55
N THR A 41 1.76 10.94 24.62
CA THR A 41 2.05 12.31 25.03
C THR A 41 1.87 12.46 26.54
N ASN A 42 2.51 13.45 27.14
CA ASN A 42 2.27 13.85 28.53
C ASN A 42 1.39 15.10 28.63
N SER A 43 0.97 15.66 27.48
CA SER A 43 0.08 16.80 27.41
C SER A 43 -0.90 16.65 26.25
N LEU A 44 -2.18 16.87 26.54
CA LEU A 44 -3.23 16.86 25.52
C LEU A 44 -3.15 18.11 24.62
N PRO A 45 -3.67 18.03 23.38
CA PRO A 45 -3.80 19.19 22.51
C PRO A 45 -4.56 20.34 23.17
N SER A 46 -4.13 21.58 22.92
CA SER A 46 -4.85 22.78 23.38
C SER A 46 -6.13 23.04 22.57
N ASP A 47 -6.12 22.69 21.28
CA ASP A 47 -7.33 22.70 20.45
C ASP A 47 -8.09 21.37 20.67
N PRO A 48 -9.29 21.39 21.28
CA PRO A 48 -10.06 20.19 21.53
C PRO A 48 -10.53 19.47 20.26
N ARG A 49 -10.50 20.13 19.09
CA ARG A 49 -10.79 19.48 17.79
C ARG A 49 -9.72 18.45 17.41
N LEU A 50 -8.47 18.68 17.83
CA LEU A 50 -7.34 17.79 17.53
C LEU A 50 -7.20 16.62 18.53
N MET A 51 -8.16 16.48 19.45
CA MET A 51 -8.20 15.34 20.34
C MET A 51 -8.55 14.07 19.55
N THR A 52 -7.89 12.95 19.89
CA THR A 52 -8.11 11.71 19.15
C THR A 52 -9.55 11.19 19.26
N THR A 53 -9.95 10.43 18.26
CA THR A 53 -11.28 9.82 18.15
C THR A 53 -11.19 8.30 18.33
N VAL A 54 -12.25 7.71 18.88
CA VAL A 54 -12.48 6.25 18.83
C VAL A 54 -13.82 5.99 18.14
N ALA A 55 -13.83 5.03 17.21
CA ALA A 55 -15.00 4.68 16.41
C ALA A 55 -14.95 3.21 15.96
N ASN A 56 -16.11 2.67 15.56
CA ASN A 56 -16.25 1.29 15.07
C ASN A 56 -17.20 1.16 13.85
N GLY A 57 -17.42 2.26 13.12
CA GLY A 57 -18.34 2.33 11.99
C GLY A 57 -19.82 2.51 12.35
N TYR A 58 -20.21 2.32 13.62
CA TYR A 58 -21.57 2.60 14.09
C TYR A 58 -21.61 3.71 15.14
N LEU A 59 -20.73 3.62 16.15
CA LEU A 59 -20.53 4.63 17.18
C LEU A 59 -19.18 5.31 16.99
N GLY A 60 -19.14 6.61 17.25
CA GLY A 60 -17.90 7.37 17.29
C GLY A 60 -17.99 8.54 18.26
N THR A 61 -16.93 8.77 19.01
CA THR A 61 -16.79 9.94 19.87
C THR A 61 -15.35 10.45 19.85
N ARG A 62 -15.20 11.75 20.12
CA ARG A 62 -13.91 12.36 20.41
C ARG A 62 -13.60 12.12 21.89
N ILE A 63 -12.38 11.71 22.22
CA ILE A 63 -12.02 11.42 23.62
C ILE A 63 -12.24 12.67 24.48
N PHE A 64 -12.92 12.51 25.61
CA PHE A 64 -13.35 13.60 26.50
C PHE A 64 -14.30 14.64 25.86
N GLY A 65 -14.93 14.30 24.73
CA GLY A 65 -16.02 15.09 24.15
C GLY A 65 -17.35 14.80 24.82
N ASP A 66 -18.24 15.78 24.81
CA ASP A 66 -19.60 15.71 25.37
C ASP A 66 -20.61 15.02 24.43
N VAL A 67 -20.20 14.74 23.19
CA VAL A 67 -21.05 14.14 22.15
C VAL A 67 -20.56 12.77 21.71
N LEU A 68 -21.55 11.91 21.50
CA LEU A 68 -21.49 10.64 20.82
C LEU A 68 -22.28 10.75 19.51
N HIS A 69 -21.69 10.31 18.40
CA HIS A 69 -22.38 10.22 17.12
C HIS A 69 -22.72 8.76 16.78
N VAL A 70 -23.84 8.60 16.09
CA VAL A 70 -24.37 7.31 15.63
C VAL A 70 -24.54 7.36 14.11
N ASN A 71 -23.98 6.37 13.42
CA ASN A 71 -24.04 6.30 11.97
C ASN A 71 -25.50 6.19 11.49
N GLY A 72 -25.93 7.13 10.65
CA GLY A 72 -27.30 7.18 10.14
C GLY A 72 -28.32 7.92 11.02
N LEU A 73 -27.90 8.62 12.06
CA LEU A 73 -28.74 9.48 12.89
C LEU A 73 -28.48 10.96 12.56
N TYR A 74 -29.36 11.56 11.77
CA TYR A 74 -29.29 12.97 11.36
C TYR A 74 -30.53 13.73 11.83
N ASN A 75 -30.35 15.02 12.13
CA ASN A 75 -31.40 15.97 12.48
C ASN A 75 -31.34 17.18 11.54
N GLY A 76 -32.50 17.70 11.16
CA GLY A 76 -32.64 18.86 10.28
C GLY A 76 -32.94 18.51 8.83
N ALA A 77 -33.63 19.42 8.14
CA ALA A 77 -33.92 19.35 6.71
C ALA A 77 -32.80 19.98 5.86
N VAL A 78 -32.94 20.03 4.54
CA VAL A 78 -31.97 20.67 3.63
C VAL A 78 -31.46 22.01 4.14
N GLY A 79 -30.13 22.19 4.12
CA GLY A 79 -29.42 23.38 4.61
C GLY A 79 -29.24 23.48 6.13
N ASP A 80 -29.87 22.60 6.92
CA ASP A 80 -29.63 22.48 8.36
C ASP A 80 -29.50 21.02 8.82
N CYS A 81 -29.41 20.07 7.88
CA CYS A 81 -29.22 18.66 8.17
C CYS A 81 -27.82 18.45 8.74
N HIS A 82 -27.69 17.64 9.79
CA HIS A 82 -26.42 17.29 10.42
C HIS A 82 -26.54 16.07 11.32
N ARG A 83 -25.43 15.48 11.75
CA ARG A 83 -25.47 14.38 12.72
C ARG A 83 -26.05 14.86 14.04
N ALA A 84 -26.99 14.10 14.58
CA ALA A 84 -27.63 14.46 15.84
C ALA A 84 -26.66 14.27 17.02
N ASP A 85 -26.60 15.26 17.89
CA ASP A 85 -25.81 15.21 19.12
C ASP A 85 -26.44 14.24 20.15
N VAL A 86 -25.86 13.05 20.34
CA VAL A 86 -26.22 12.15 21.46
C VAL A 86 -25.31 12.46 22.65
N PRO A 87 -25.83 12.65 23.87
CA PRO A 87 -25.00 12.90 25.06
C PRO A 87 -24.00 11.78 25.32
N SER A 88 -22.73 12.14 25.51
CA SER A 88 -21.66 11.17 25.79
C SER A 88 -21.47 10.94 27.29
N PRO A 89 -21.69 9.71 27.80
CA PRO A 89 -21.31 9.33 29.17
C PRO A 89 -19.80 9.11 29.33
N LEU A 90 -19.03 9.20 28.23
CA LEU A 90 -17.59 8.96 28.20
C LEU A 90 -16.73 10.21 28.38
N ASN A 91 -17.35 11.38 28.59
CA ASN A 91 -16.65 12.58 29.03
C ASN A 91 -16.24 12.45 30.51
N VAL A 92 -15.25 11.60 30.76
CA VAL A 92 -14.77 11.22 32.08
C VAL A 92 -13.25 11.37 32.11
N ARG A 93 -12.74 12.18 33.04
CA ARG A 93 -11.30 12.39 33.24
C ARG A 93 -10.87 11.97 34.63
N LEU A 94 -9.70 11.33 34.73
CA LEU A 94 -9.07 11.02 36.02
C LEU A 94 -8.57 12.30 36.68
N CYS A 95 -8.81 12.47 37.98
CA CYS A 95 -8.40 13.63 38.76
C CYS A 95 -7.80 13.21 40.10
N ALA A 96 -6.49 13.45 40.29
CA ALA A 96 -5.82 13.27 41.57
C ALA A 96 -5.74 14.60 42.34
N THR A 97 -6.77 14.93 43.11
CA THR A 97 -6.83 16.22 43.85
C THR A 97 -6.17 16.18 45.24
N LYS A 98 -5.96 15.00 45.81
CA LYS A 98 -5.44 14.81 47.18
C LYS A 98 -4.09 14.08 47.22
N GLU A 99 -3.54 13.76 46.06
CA GLU A 99 -2.33 12.95 45.89
C GLU A 99 -1.32 13.70 45.05
N VAL A 100 -0.04 13.40 45.25
CA VAL A 100 1.03 13.96 44.41
C VAL A 100 1.09 13.14 43.12
N ILE A 101 0.83 13.81 42.00
CA ILE A 101 1.00 13.23 40.66
C ILE A 101 2.51 13.12 40.39
N VAL A 102 2.97 11.89 40.20
CA VAL A 102 4.36 11.56 39.87
C VAL A 102 4.58 11.61 38.36
N ASP A 103 3.64 11.04 37.60
CA ASP A 103 3.68 11.02 36.14
C ASP A 103 2.26 10.94 35.58
N GLU A 104 2.07 11.48 34.38
CA GLU A 104 0.79 11.44 33.67
C GLU A 104 1.06 11.28 32.17
N SER A 105 0.44 10.27 31.56
CA SER A 105 0.58 9.98 30.14
C SER A 105 -0.75 9.63 29.50
N PHE A 106 -0.86 10.02 28.24
CA PHE A 106 -2.00 9.74 27.37
C PHE A 106 -1.48 9.02 26.14
N SER A 107 -2.21 8.00 25.69
CA SER A 107 -1.84 7.26 24.50
C SER A 107 -3.03 6.77 23.70
N LEU A 108 -2.83 6.63 22.40
CA LEU A 108 -3.73 5.92 21.50
C LEU A 108 -2.96 4.73 20.93
N SER A 109 -3.36 3.52 21.32
CA SER A 109 -2.93 2.31 20.65
C SER A 109 -3.76 2.14 19.39
N ILE A 110 -3.20 2.49 18.24
CA ILE A 110 -3.87 2.31 16.93
C ILE A 110 -3.92 0.83 16.53
N LYS A 111 -3.05 -0.02 17.10
CA LYS A 111 -3.13 -1.47 16.93
C LYS A 111 -4.42 -2.06 17.49
N THR A 112 -4.91 -1.52 18.60
CA THR A 112 -6.11 -2.02 19.28
C THR A 112 -7.27 -1.04 19.21
N GLY A 113 -7.08 0.17 18.70
CA GLY A 113 -8.09 1.23 18.73
C GLY A 113 -8.51 1.63 20.15
N THR A 114 -7.57 1.62 21.09
CA THR A 114 -7.82 1.92 22.51
C THR A 114 -7.08 3.18 22.93
N PHE A 115 -7.81 4.17 23.43
CA PHE A 115 -7.23 5.30 24.14
C PHE A 115 -6.92 4.91 25.58
N SER A 116 -5.76 5.31 26.09
CA SER A 116 -5.35 5.07 27.48
C SER A 116 -4.85 6.35 28.15
N HIS A 117 -5.32 6.60 29.38
CA HIS A 117 -4.82 7.64 30.27
C HIS A 117 -4.25 6.97 31.53
N ILE A 118 -2.95 7.12 31.76
CA ILE A 118 -2.25 6.58 32.91
C ILE A 118 -1.87 7.73 33.82
N LEU A 119 -2.38 7.70 35.05
CA LEU A 119 -2.09 8.67 36.09
C LEU A 119 -1.36 7.96 37.22
N GLN A 120 -0.07 8.24 37.38
CA GLN A 120 0.76 7.67 38.42
C GLN A 120 0.83 8.65 39.60
N CYS A 121 0.33 8.20 40.75
CA CYS A 121 0.38 8.92 42.01
C CYS A 121 1.39 8.27 42.97
N SER A 122 1.65 8.93 44.10
CA SER A 122 2.47 8.38 45.18
C SER A 122 1.98 7.02 45.70
N SER A 123 0.65 6.87 45.88
CA SER A 123 0.03 5.71 46.54
C SER A 123 -0.61 4.69 45.60
N PHE A 124 -0.88 5.06 44.34
CA PHE A 124 -1.47 4.18 43.34
C PHE A 124 -1.11 4.61 41.91
N THR A 125 -1.36 3.72 40.95
CA THR A 125 -1.44 4.01 39.52
C THR A 125 -2.87 3.80 39.06
N ALA A 126 -3.45 4.79 38.40
CA ALA A 126 -4.74 4.69 37.74
C ALA A 126 -4.53 4.53 36.23
N THR A 127 -5.25 3.60 35.62
CA THR A 127 -5.26 3.40 34.17
C THR A 127 -6.70 3.46 33.70
N GLN A 128 -7.00 4.40 32.81
CA GLN A 128 -8.29 4.48 32.13
C GLN A 128 -8.11 4.02 30.68
N GLN A 129 -8.98 3.14 30.21
CA GLN A 129 -9.01 2.67 28.83
C GLN A 129 -10.38 2.97 28.22
N ILE A 130 -10.40 3.66 27.08
CA ILE A 130 -11.63 4.01 26.35
C ILE A 130 -11.54 3.43 24.94
N PHE A 131 -12.58 2.71 24.51
CA PHE A 131 -12.66 2.17 23.15
C PHE A 131 -14.10 1.97 22.67
N ALA A 132 -14.29 2.12 21.36
CA ALA A 132 -15.47 1.63 20.66
C ALA A 132 -15.26 0.15 20.35
N HIS A 133 -16.12 -0.72 20.87
CA HIS A 133 -15.93 -2.15 20.72
C HIS A 133 -16.02 -2.54 19.25
N ARG A 134 -15.06 -3.34 18.76
CA ARG A 134 -14.91 -3.58 17.32
C ARG A 134 -15.93 -4.59 16.79
N SER A 135 -16.06 -5.77 17.41
CA SER A 135 -17.06 -6.78 17.02
C SER A 135 -18.48 -6.41 17.48
N HIS A 136 -18.65 -5.96 18.72
CA HIS A 136 -19.93 -5.52 19.28
C HIS A 136 -20.15 -4.02 19.02
N ARG A 137 -20.47 -3.65 17.77
CA ARG A 137 -20.51 -2.26 17.28
C ARG A 137 -21.41 -1.29 18.06
N HIS A 138 -22.39 -1.81 18.80
CA HIS A 138 -23.30 -1.02 19.65
C HIS A 138 -22.70 -0.63 21.02
N LEU A 139 -21.48 -1.07 21.34
CA LEU A 139 -20.86 -0.87 22.65
C LEU A 139 -19.71 0.12 22.60
N LEU A 140 -19.74 1.03 23.57
CA LEU A 140 -18.65 1.90 23.99
C LEU A 140 -18.26 1.53 25.41
N VAL A 141 -16.95 1.48 25.67
CA VAL A 141 -16.41 0.93 26.92
C VAL A 141 -15.43 1.92 27.54
N ASN A 142 -15.57 2.13 28.85
CA ASN A 142 -14.58 2.81 29.69
C ASN A 142 -14.21 1.90 30.86
N ILE A 143 -12.94 1.50 30.94
CA ILE A 143 -12.40 0.67 32.02
C ILE A 143 -11.47 1.54 32.84
N ILE A 144 -11.67 1.59 34.15
CA ILE A 144 -10.74 2.27 35.07
C ILE A 144 -10.16 1.23 36.01
N THR A 145 -8.85 1.10 36.04
CA THR A 145 -8.12 0.20 36.92
C THR A 145 -7.27 1.00 37.89
N LEU A 146 -7.43 0.74 39.19
CA LEU A 146 -6.55 1.25 40.23
C LEU A 146 -5.63 0.14 40.70
N LYS A 147 -4.32 0.39 40.68
CA LYS A 147 -3.30 -0.50 41.21
C LYS A 147 -2.48 0.20 42.28
N ARG A 148 -2.46 -0.39 43.47
CA ARG A 148 -1.74 0.12 44.63
C ARG A 148 -0.23 0.01 44.44
N THR A 149 0.52 1.06 44.79
CA THR A 149 2.00 1.07 44.74
C THR A 149 2.65 0.87 46.12
N GLY A 150 1.86 0.93 47.22
CA GLY A 150 2.37 0.87 48.60
C GLY A 150 1.33 0.46 49.68
N GLU A 151 1.23 1.26 50.75
CA GLU A 151 0.53 1.01 52.04
C GLU A 151 -0.87 0.38 51.99
N SER A 152 -1.32 -0.22 53.10
CA SER A 152 -2.62 -0.89 53.27
C SER A 152 -3.82 0.05 53.56
N SER A 153 -3.68 1.37 53.40
CA SER A 153 -4.74 2.35 53.63
C SER A 153 -5.63 2.53 52.39
N PRO A 154 -6.95 2.80 52.51
CA PRO A 154 -7.80 3.02 51.34
C PRO A 154 -7.31 4.17 50.48
N VAL A 155 -7.25 3.96 49.15
CA VAL A 155 -6.89 5.01 48.18
C VAL A 155 -8.12 5.40 47.37
N SER A 156 -8.26 6.70 47.10
CA SER A 156 -9.40 7.24 46.37
C SER A 156 -8.95 8.05 45.17
N LEU A 157 -9.57 7.78 44.02
CA LEU A 157 -9.42 8.54 42.79
C LEU A 157 -10.70 9.33 42.55
N ASN A 158 -10.59 10.65 42.33
CA ASN A 158 -11.73 11.43 41.87
C ASN A 158 -11.85 11.37 40.35
N LEU A 159 -13.08 11.45 39.87
CA LEU A 159 -13.42 11.47 38.45
C LEU A 159 -14.18 12.75 38.16
N GLN A 160 -13.75 13.47 37.12
CA GLN A 160 -14.53 14.57 36.56
C GLN A 160 -15.51 13.99 35.55
N THR A 161 -16.81 14.14 35.82
CA THR A 161 -17.90 13.70 34.95
C THR A 161 -18.81 14.88 34.64
N GLU A 162 -19.04 15.18 33.37
CA GLU A 162 -19.77 16.39 32.93
C GLU A 162 -21.01 16.09 32.08
N MET A 163 -21.49 14.84 32.09
CA MET A 163 -22.62 14.45 31.25
C MET A 163 -23.92 15.16 31.67
N LYS A 164 -24.56 15.80 30.69
CA LYS A 164 -25.93 16.30 30.79
C LYS A 164 -26.81 15.50 29.84
N VAL A 165 -27.97 15.06 30.31
CA VAL A 165 -28.94 14.32 29.49
C VAL A 165 -29.81 15.32 28.73
N GLU A 166 -29.18 16.08 27.84
CA GLU A 166 -29.82 17.12 27.03
C GLU A 166 -29.24 17.08 25.62
N SER A 167 -30.09 17.29 24.61
CA SER A 167 -29.66 17.39 23.22
C SER A 167 -30.47 18.48 22.53
N GLN A 168 -29.83 19.23 21.65
CA GLN A 168 -30.49 20.20 20.79
C GLN A 168 -31.15 19.55 19.57
N ASP A 169 -30.86 18.26 19.31
CA ASP A 169 -31.27 17.53 18.11
C ASP A 169 -32.25 16.39 18.40
N LEU A 170 -32.42 16.04 19.68
CA LEU A 170 -33.18 14.89 20.12
C LEU A 170 -34.18 15.28 21.22
N GLU A 171 -35.41 14.83 21.08
CA GLU A 171 -36.40 14.83 22.16
C GLU A 171 -36.12 13.63 23.08
N LEU A 172 -35.29 13.85 24.11
CA LEU A 172 -34.86 12.79 25.03
C LEU A 172 -35.77 12.65 26.26
N HIS A 173 -36.03 11.41 26.64
CA HIS A 173 -36.76 11.02 27.84
C HIS A 173 -35.94 10.06 28.68
N ILE A 174 -36.04 10.20 30.01
CA ILE A 174 -35.43 9.26 30.96
C ILE A 174 -36.39 8.08 31.12
N GLY A 175 -35.93 6.88 30.77
CA GLY A 175 -36.65 5.64 30.97
C GLY A 175 -36.42 5.04 32.36
N HIS A 176 -37.07 3.91 32.63
CA HIS A 176 -36.80 3.15 33.86
C HIS A 176 -35.38 2.57 33.82
N ALA A 177 -34.65 2.72 34.93
CA ALA A 177 -33.33 2.12 35.09
C ALA A 177 -33.36 0.62 34.74
N PHE A 178 -32.34 0.17 34.04
CA PHE A 178 -32.21 -1.20 33.58
C PHE A 178 -31.05 -1.86 34.34
N HIS A 179 -31.36 -2.78 35.25
CA HIS A 179 -30.42 -3.24 36.27
C HIS A 179 -29.87 -2.05 37.09
N ASP A 180 -28.55 -1.91 37.15
CA ASP A 180 -27.81 -0.81 37.77
C ASP A 180 -27.43 0.32 36.78
N ALA A 181 -27.96 0.26 35.55
CA ALA A 181 -27.68 1.22 34.48
C ALA A 181 -28.82 2.23 34.27
N GLN A 182 -28.45 3.42 33.80
CA GLN A 182 -29.37 4.46 33.38
C GLN A 182 -29.88 4.15 31.96
N TYR A 183 -31.09 4.62 31.65
CA TYR A 183 -31.72 4.41 30.35
C TYR A 183 -32.36 5.70 29.86
N ILE A 184 -32.05 6.09 28.61
CA ILE A 184 -32.72 7.17 27.90
C ILE A 184 -33.19 6.69 26.53
N TYR A 185 -34.25 7.32 26.04
CA TYR A 185 -34.76 7.09 24.69
C TYR A 185 -35.34 8.38 24.13
N GLY A 186 -35.41 8.49 22.82
CA GLY A 186 -35.92 9.68 22.17
C GLY A 186 -35.91 9.58 20.67
N ASN A 187 -36.34 10.65 20.02
CA ASN A 187 -36.37 10.75 18.56
C ASN A 187 -35.68 12.04 18.10
N ILE A 188 -35.18 12.05 16.86
CA ILE A 188 -34.75 13.29 16.21
C ILE A 188 -35.89 14.31 16.14
N LEU A 189 -35.58 15.60 16.27
CA LEU A 189 -36.58 16.67 16.25
C LEU A 189 -37.13 16.92 14.85
N VAL A 190 -36.25 16.94 13.84
CA VAL A 190 -36.58 17.29 12.46
C VAL A 190 -35.99 16.22 11.53
N PRO A 191 -36.82 15.49 10.75
CA PRO A 191 -36.32 14.57 9.75
C PRO A 191 -35.73 15.31 8.54
N GLU A 192 -34.80 14.65 7.82
CA GLU A 192 -34.18 15.16 6.58
C GLU A 192 -35.22 15.55 5.52
N VAL A 193 -36.25 14.72 5.36
CA VAL A 193 -37.40 14.96 4.49
C VAL A 193 -38.65 14.89 5.36
N GLU A 194 -39.57 15.86 5.24
CA GLU A 194 -40.75 15.99 6.10
C GLU A 194 -41.63 14.71 6.14
N SER A 195 -41.70 13.97 5.03
CA SER A 195 -42.45 12.71 4.95
C SER A 195 -41.77 11.51 5.60
N CYS A 196 -40.49 11.62 5.99
CA CYS A 196 -39.75 10.53 6.61
C CYS A 196 -40.05 10.42 8.11
N PRO A 197 -40.04 9.19 8.66
CA PRO A 197 -40.20 9.01 10.09
C PRO A 197 -39.03 9.63 10.86
N ARG A 198 -39.32 10.21 12.03
CA ARG A 198 -38.29 10.60 12.98
C ARG A 198 -37.62 9.34 13.51
N LYS A 199 -36.32 9.19 13.25
CA LYS A 199 -35.53 8.08 13.78
C LYS A 199 -35.49 8.11 15.30
N SER A 200 -35.65 6.95 15.91
CA SER A 200 -35.52 6.73 17.35
C SER A 200 -34.09 6.37 17.73
N ILE A 201 -33.75 6.68 18.97
CA ILE A 201 -32.49 6.35 19.60
C ILE A 201 -32.75 5.89 21.03
N HIS A 202 -32.04 4.84 21.45
CA HIS A 202 -32.10 4.29 22.80
C HIS A 202 -30.67 4.11 23.30
N MET A 203 -30.40 4.53 24.54
CA MET A 203 -29.08 4.40 25.16
C MET A 203 -29.20 3.91 26.60
N ILE A 204 -28.44 2.86 26.93
CA ILE A 204 -28.28 2.34 28.29
C ILE A 204 -26.81 2.47 28.68
N TRP A 205 -26.52 3.01 29.86
CA TRP A 205 -25.14 3.17 30.32
C TRP A 205 -24.96 3.02 31.82
N ASN A 206 -23.78 2.55 32.23
CA ASN A 206 -23.37 2.57 33.63
C ASN A 206 -22.96 4.01 34.03
N ALA A 207 -23.61 4.57 35.03
CA ALA A 207 -23.22 5.89 35.56
C ALA A 207 -21.85 5.81 36.22
N VAL A 208 -20.95 6.72 35.83
CA VAL A 208 -19.62 6.83 36.43
C VAL A 208 -19.71 7.67 37.72
N PRO A 209 -19.30 7.14 38.89
CA PRO A 209 -19.37 7.87 40.16
C PRO A 209 -18.33 9.01 40.21
N GLN A 210 -18.51 9.96 41.13
CA GLN A 210 -17.55 11.07 41.33
C GLN A 210 -16.19 10.62 41.89
N SER A 211 -16.14 9.45 42.53
CA SER A 211 -14.90 8.89 43.06
C SER A 211 -14.93 7.37 43.08
N LEU A 212 -13.78 6.75 42.84
CA LEU A 212 -13.53 5.32 43.03
C LEU A 212 -12.64 5.12 44.25
N VAL A 213 -12.90 4.06 45.01
CA VAL A 213 -12.15 3.72 46.22
C VAL A 213 -11.65 2.29 46.12
N LEU A 214 -10.33 2.13 46.28
CA LEU A 214 -9.67 0.84 46.41
C LEU A 214 -9.39 0.63 47.92
N GLU A 215 -10.12 -0.29 48.54
CA GLU A 215 -10.14 -0.45 50.00
C GLU A 215 -8.87 -1.16 50.48
N THR A 216 -8.82 -2.48 50.30
CA THR A 216 -7.72 -3.34 50.78
C THR A 216 -7.12 -4.17 49.65
N GLU A 217 -7.79 -4.21 48.50
CA GLU A 217 -7.33 -4.92 47.32
C GLU A 217 -6.02 -4.27 46.78
N LEU A 218 -5.18 -5.09 46.15
CA LEU A 218 -3.98 -4.61 45.45
C LEU A 218 -4.34 -3.93 44.14
N GLU A 219 -5.38 -4.43 43.48
CA GLU A 219 -5.82 -3.97 42.17
C GLU A 219 -7.32 -4.21 42.03
N LYS A 220 -8.00 -3.27 41.39
CA LYS A 220 -9.42 -3.40 41.05
C LYS A 220 -9.72 -2.65 39.76
N SER A 221 -10.55 -3.26 38.93
CA SER A 221 -11.04 -2.68 37.68
C SER A 221 -12.54 -2.45 37.77
N TRP A 222 -12.97 -1.28 37.31
CA TRP A 222 -14.37 -0.91 37.13
C TRP A 222 -14.64 -0.77 35.64
N VAL A 223 -15.69 -1.45 35.16
CA VAL A 223 -16.11 -1.42 33.76
C VAL A 223 -17.40 -0.60 33.66
N PHE A 224 -17.38 0.44 32.82
CA PHE A 224 -18.53 1.26 32.51
C PHE A 224 -18.90 1.06 31.05
N LEU A 225 -20.03 0.42 30.81
CA LEU A 225 -20.55 0.13 29.48
C LEU A 225 -21.55 1.20 29.05
N THR A 226 -21.55 1.50 27.76
CA THR A 226 -22.59 2.27 27.08
C THR A 226 -23.05 1.50 25.86
N ALA A 227 -24.34 1.15 25.81
CA ALA A 227 -24.99 0.52 24.67
C ALA A 227 -25.93 1.50 24.00
N VAL A 228 -25.91 1.56 22.67
CA VAL A 228 -26.79 2.41 21.86
C VAL A 228 -27.43 1.62 20.73
N SER A 229 -28.73 1.78 20.50
CA SER A 229 -29.45 1.14 19.40
C SER A 229 -30.68 1.96 18.97
N GLU A 230 -31.31 1.56 17.86
CA GLU A 230 -32.53 2.19 17.34
C GLU A 230 -33.81 1.70 18.06
N SER A 231 -33.74 0.61 18.84
CA SER A 231 -34.89 0.05 19.57
C SER A 231 -34.56 -0.29 21.03
N GLU A 232 -35.59 -0.24 21.90
CA GLU A 232 -35.46 -0.59 23.32
C GLU A 232 -35.02 -2.04 23.53
N LYS A 233 -35.58 -2.97 22.75
CA LYS A 233 -35.24 -4.39 22.85
C LYS A 233 -33.77 -4.60 22.52
N ASP A 234 -33.31 -4.02 21.41
CA ASP A 234 -31.94 -4.25 20.94
C ASP A 234 -30.92 -3.60 21.88
N VAL A 235 -31.16 -2.38 22.39
CA VAL A 235 -30.22 -1.76 23.32
C VAL A 235 -30.08 -2.58 24.61
N LYS A 236 -31.17 -3.18 25.11
CA LYS A 236 -31.15 -4.05 26.29
C LYS A 236 -30.38 -5.34 26.01
N ASP A 237 -30.66 -5.98 24.88
CA ASP A 237 -29.96 -7.20 24.45
C ASP A 237 -28.45 -6.93 24.32
N LYS A 238 -28.05 -5.80 23.71
CA LYS A 238 -26.64 -5.40 23.55
C LYS A 238 -25.97 -5.05 24.87
N PHE A 239 -26.67 -4.38 25.77
CA PHE A 239 -26.14 -4.07 27.09
C PHE A 239 -25.86 -5.35 27.90
N VAL A 240 -26.81 -6.30 27.91
CA VAL A 240 -26.63 -7.61 28.58
C VAL A 240 -25.49 -8.41 27.95
N GLU A 241 -25.37 -8.40 26.61
CA GLU A 241 -24.24 -9.01 25.90
C GLU A 241 -22.89 -8.42 26.35
N GLY A 242 -22.81 -7.10 26.47
CA GLY A 242 -21.62 -6.41 27.01
C GLY A 242 -21.31 -6.76 28.46
N GLN A 243 -22.33 -6.86 29.32
CA GLN A 243 -22.17 -7.27 30.72
C GLN A 243 -21.63 -8.71 30.83
N ALA A 244 -22.20 -9.65 30.06
CA ALA A 244 -21.74 -11.03 30.03
C ALA A 244 -20.26 -11.13 29.58
N LEU A 245 -19.87 -10.40 28.53
CA LEU A 245 -18.47 -10.34 28.09
C LEU A 245 -17.54 -9.77 29.15
N SER A 246 -18.00 -8.79 29.93
CA SER A 246 -17.23 -8.23 31.05
C SER A 246 -17.04 -9.27 32.15
N ASP A 247 -18.11 -9.94 32.57
CA ASP A 247 -18.10 -10.96 33.64
C ASP A 247 -17.21 -12.17 33.27
N GLU A 248 -17.17 -12.53 31.99
CA GLU A 248 -16.33 -13.61 31.46
C GLU A 248 -14.87 -13.17 31.17
N GLY A 249 -14.54 -11.89 31.37
CA GLY A 249 -13.23 -11.33 31.05
C GLY A 249 -12.90 -11.31 29.55
N GLN A 250 -13.91 -11.39 28.68
CA GLN A 250 -13.78 -11.43 27.22
C GLN A 250 -13.97 -10.07 26.54
N LEU A 251 -14.47 -9.05 27.26
CA LEU A 251 -14.78 -7.74 26.68
C LEU A 251 -13.59 -7.11 25.96
N TYR A 252 -12.46 -6.89 26.64
CA TYR A 252 -11.29 -6.31 25.98
C TYR A 252 -10.61 -7.29 25.01
N LEU A 253 -10.55 -8.59 25.37
CA LEU A 253 -9.90 -9.62 24.54
C LEU A 253 -10.58 -9.80 23.18
N SER A 254 -11.90 -9.77 23.14
CA SER A 254 -12.66 -9.89 21.88
C SER A 254 -12.53 -8.65 21.00
N HIS A 255 -12.45 -7.45 21.60
CA HIS A 255 -12.11 -6.21 20.89
C HIS A 255 -10.70 -6.25 20.29
N GLU A 256 -9.69 -6.64 21.08
CA GLU A 256 -8.31 -6.74 20.61
C GLU A 256 -8.18 -7.77 19.48
N LYS A 257 -8.82 -8.94 19.65
CA LYS A 257 -8.86 -9.99 18.63
C LYS A 257 -9.46 -9.49 17.32
N ALA A 258 -10.58 -8.76 17.37
CA ALA A 258 -11.22 -8.22 16.18
C ALA A 258 -10.34 -7.20 15.43
N TRP A 259 -9.57 -6.37 16.16
CA TRP A 259 -8.56 -5.51 15.54
C TRP A 259 -7.38 -6.29 14.96
N ALA A 260 -6.89 -7.31 15.67
CA ALA A 260 -5.83 -8.18 15.16
C ALA A 260 -6.23 -8.91 13.88
N GLU A 261 -7.48 -9.40 13.80
CA GLU A 261 -8.05 -9.99 12.57
C GLU A 261 -8.08 -8.99 11.42
N LEU A 262 -8.39 -7.73 11.71
CA LEU A 262 -8.31 -6.65 10.73
C LEU A 262 -6.86 -6.46 10.28
N TRP A 263 -5.90 -6.20 11.17
CA TRP A 263 -4.49 -6.00 10.79
C TRP A 263 -3.83 -7.21 10.10
N MET A 264 -4.32 -8.43 10.31
CA MET A 264 -3.88 -9.60 9.52
C MET A 264 -4.35 -9.53 8.06
N GLY A 265 -5.48 -8.86 7.80
CA GLY A 265 -6.07 -8.67 6.47
C GLY A 265 -5.57 -7.44 5.71
N SER A 266 -4.94 -6.48 6.38
CA SER A 266 -4.34 -5.30 5.73
C SER A 266 -3.05 -4.88 6.44
N CYS A 267 -1.97 -4.75 5.68
CA CYS A 267 -0.72 -4.24 6.22
C CYS A 267 0.05 -3.47 5.14
N ILE A 268 0.52 -2.27 5.50
CA ILE A 268 1.38 -1.42 4.69
C ILE A 268 2.64 -1.16 5.51
N ASP A 269 3.65 -2.01 5.39
CA ASP A 269 4.90 -1.89 6.14
C ASP A 269 6.00 -1.29 5.27
N ILE A 270 6.62 -0.21 5.75
CA ILE A 270 7.64 0.53 5.01
C ILE A 270 8.92 0.66 5.83
N GLU A 271 10.05 0.42 5.19
CA GLU A 271 11.38 0.73 5.70
C GLU A 271 11.88 2.00 5.00
N SER A 272 11.71 3.16 5.66
CA SER A 272 12.21 4.46 5.18
C SER A 272 13.10 5.13 6.24
N SER A 273 13.95 6.08 5.81
CA SER A 273 14.62 7.00 6.73
C SER A 273 13.68 8.09 7.27
N LEU A 274 12.52 8.31 6.66
CA LEU A 274 11.44 9.13 7.18
C LEU A 274 10.57 8.30 8.13
N ASP A 275 9.97 8.94 9.14
CA ASP A 275 9.08 8.28 10.11
C ASP A 275 7.66 8.07 9.54
N LEU A 276 7.58 7.41 8.37
CA LEU A 276 6.32 7.18 7.64
C LEU A 276 5.47 6.09 8.27
N LYS A 277 6.07 5.17 9.04
CA LYS A 277 5.38 3.98 9.54
C LYS A 277 4.26 4.31 10.53
N PRO A 278 4.49 5.13 11.59
CA PRO A 278 3.42 5.56 12.49
C PRO A 278 2.33 6.35 11.76
N ILE A 279 2.70 7.19 10.78
CA ILE A 279 1.74 7.97 9.97
C ILE A 279 0.83 7.03 9.17
N ILE A 280 1.40 6.09 8.42
CA ILE A 280 0.65 5.13 7.59
C ILE A 280 -0.28 4.26 8.45
N TYR A 281 0.20 3.77 9.60
CA TYR A 281 -0.63 2.99 10.51
C TYR A 281 -1.76 3.82 11.10
N GLY A 282 -1.51 5.09 11.46
CA GLY A 282 -2.54 6.02 11.91
C GLY A 282 -3.59 6.31 10.84
N CYS A 283 -3.16 6.60 9.62
CA CYS A 283 -4.02 6.77 8.46
C CYS A 283 -4.95 5.57 8.26
N LEU A 284 -4.38 4.36 8.23
CA LEU A 284 -5.16 3.14 8.03
C LEU A 284 -6.11 2.87 9.22
N TYR A 285 -5.69 3.16 10.45
CA TYR A 285 -6.54 3.08 11.64
C TYR A 285 -7.77 3.98 11.53
N TYR A 286 -7.62 5.27 11.21
CA TYR A 286 -8.74 6.21 11.16
C TYR A 286 -9.75 5.89 10.05
N LEU A 287 -9.28 5.39 8.90
CA LEU A 287 -10.19 4.85 7.87
C LEU A 287 -10.94 3.61 8.38
N LEU A 288 -10.21 2.64 8.93
CA LEU A 288 -10.79 1.37 9.38
C LEU A 288 -11.74 1.54 10.58
N SER A 289 -11.48 2.47 11.49
CA SER A 289 -12.37 2.79 12.61
C SER A 289 -13.69 3.41 12.17
N SER A 290 -13.73 4.00 10.97
CA SER A 290 -14.95 4.60 10.39
C SER A 290 -15.82 3.61 9.64
N LEU A 291 -15.40 2.34 9.58
CA LEU A 291 -16.07 1.26 8.85
C LEU A 291 -16.63 0.19 9.79
N PRO A 292 -17.72 -0.49 9.39
CA PRO A 292 -18.31 -1.56 10.19
C PRO A 292 -17.33 -2.74 10.38
N PRO A 293 -17.57 -3.62 11.37
CA PRO A 293 -16.79 -4.84 11.51
C PRO A 293 -16.96 -5.78 10.31
N LEU A 294 -15.97 -6.65 10.09
CA LEU A 294 -16.05 -7.74 9.11
C LEU A 294 -17.25 -8.64 9.44
N GLY A 295 -17.98 -9.09 8.43
CA GLY A 295 -19.17 -9.93 8.61
C GLY A 295 -20.42 -9.18 9.08
N SER A 296 -20.37 -7.85 9.23
CA SER A 296 -21.54 -7.05 9.61
C SER A 296 -22.66 -7.18 8.57
N THR A 297 -23.87 -7.52 9.01
CA THR A 297 -25.06 -7.52 8.14
C THR A 297 -25.91 -6.26 8.31
N GLU A 298 -25.59 -5.43 9.30
CA GLU A 298 -26.31 -4.20 9.60
C GLU A 298 -26.05 -3.10 8.57
N GLU A 299 -26.99 -2.16 8.49
CA GLU A 299 -26.90 -1.02 7.60
C GLU A 299 -25.71 -0.11 7.93
N PHE A 300 -25.19 0.51 6.88
CA PHE A 300 -24.11 1.49 6.93
C PHE A 300 -24.54 2.73 6.12
N HIS A 301 -24.30 3.90 6.70
CA HIS A 301 -24.78 5.20 6.21
C HIS A 301 -23.66 6.08 5.65
N GLY A 302 -22.62 5.43 5.11
CA GLY A 302 -21.52 6.09 4.42
C GLY A 302 -20.50 6.75 5.37
N ILE A 303 -19.53 7.42 4.75
CA ILE A 303 -18.35 8.02 5.39
C ILE A 303 -18.29 9.51 5.05
N SER A 304 -18.15 10.33 6.08
CA SER A 304 -17.92 11.77 5.96
C SER A 304 -16.44 12.10 5.87
N PRO A 305 -16.04 13.23 5.23
CA PRO A 305 -14.67 13.71 5.28
C PRO A 305 -14.11 13.85 6.71
N GLY A 306 -14.94 14.20 7.70
CA GLY A 306 -14.55 14.28 9.11
C GLY A 306 -14.59 12.96 9.89
N GLY A 307 -14.96 11.85 9.24
CA GLY A 307 -15.20 10.56 9.91
C GLY A 307 -16.49 10.50 10.73
N LEU A 308 -16.58 9.53 11.64
CA LEU A 308 -17.81 9.25 12.39
C LEU A 308 -17.91 10.04 13.71
N SER A 309 -16.78 10.33 14.35
CA SER A 309 -16.74 10.99 15.66
C SER A 309 -16.97 12.51 15.61
N ASN A 310 -17.11 13.06 14.41
CA ASN A 310 -17.33 14.48 14.13
C ASN A 310 -18.60 14.66 13.29
N GLY A 311 -18.96 15.92 12.97
CA GLY A 311 -20.06 16.23 12.05
C GLY A 311 -21.33 16.75 12.71
N ARG A 312 -21.22 17.34 13.90
CA ARG A 312 -22.34 18.10 14.48
C ARG A 312 -22.58 19.39 13.70
N ARG A 313 -23.62 20.14 14.09
CA ARG A 313 -23.97 21.40 13.43
C ARG A 313 -22.77 22.35 13.31
N ASN A 314 -22.48 22.80 12.10
CA ASN A 314 -21.38 23.72 11.75
C ASN A 314 -19.97 23.18 12.02
N GLU A 315 -19.79 21.86 12.07
CA GLU A 315 -18.50 21.20 12.24
C GLU A 315 -18.32 20.11 11.18
N ASP A 316 -17.11 20.01 10.63
CA ASP A 316 -16.64 18.88 9.81
C ASP A 316 -17.69 18.38 8.78
N TYR A 317 -18.19 19.32 7.97
CA TYR A 317 -19.21 19.13 6.94
C TYR A 317 -20.53 18.49 7.41
N TRP A 318 -20.97 18.81 8.64
CA TRP A 318 -22.21 18.32 9.25
C TRP A 318 -22.32 16.79 9.25
N GLY A 319 -21.18 16.10 9.05
CA GLY A 319 -21.09 14.66 8.96
C GLY A 319 -21.65 14.05 7.68
N HIS A 320 -21.90 14.85 6.64
CA HIS A 320 -22.43 14.42 5.34
C HIS A 320 -21.42 13.59 4.53
N VAL A 321 -21.95 12.83 3.57
CA VAL A 321 -21.21 11.97 2.64
C VAL A 321 -21.10 12.66 1.28
N PHE A 322 -19.87 12.86 0.84
CA PHE A 322 -19.50 13.54 -0.41
C PHE A 322 -18.92 12.54 -1.42
N TRP A 323 -18.47 13.03 -2.57
CA TRP A 323 -17.59 12.29 -3.49
C TRP A 323 -16.31 11.78 -2.79
N ASP A 324 -15.92 12.37 -1.66
CA ASP A 324 -14.75 11.98 -0.90
C ASP A 324 -14.72 10.53 -0.48
N GLN A 325 -15.90 10.01 -0.14
CA GLN A 325 -16.07 8.60 0.16
C GLN A 325 -15.62 7.73 -1.01
N ASP A 326 -16.07 8.07 -2.21
CA ASP A 326 -15.96 7.24 -3.41
C ASP A 326 -14.61 7.41 -4.12
N THR A 327 -14.01 8.60 -4.03
CA THR A 327 -12.73 8.93 -4.68
C THR A 327 -11.54 8.73 -3.75
N TRP A 328 -11.62 9.19 -2.49
CA TRP A 328 -10.45 9.28 -1.60
C TRP A 328 -10.38 8.12 -0.61
N VAL A 329 -11.51 7.69 -0.04
CA VAL A 329 -11.54 6.60 0.95
C VAL A 329 -11.65 5.23 0.26
N TYR A 330 -12.60 5.09 -0.66
CA TYR A 330 -13.01 3.81 -1.24
C TYR A 330 -11.88 2.96 -1.85
N PRO A 331 -10.97 3.49 -2.69
CA PRO A 331 -9.95 2.65 -3.35
C PRO A 331 -9.01 1.94 -2.36
N ASN A 332 -8.69 2.61 -1.25
CA ASN A 332 -7.85 2.05 -0.19
C ASN A 332 -8.51 0.83 0.47
N ILE A 333 -9.82 0.91 0.70
CA ILE A 333 -10.60 -0.14 1.36
C ILE A 333 -10.85 -1.30 0.41
N LEU A 334 -11.18 -1.02 -0.85
CA LEU A 334 -11.43 -2.04 -1.87
C LEU A 334 -10.24 -2.98 -2.04
N LEU A 335 -9.00 -2.47 -1.98
CA LEU A 335 -7.80 -3.27 -2.13
C LEU A 335 -7.68 -4.37 -1.05
N PHE A 336 -8.11 -4.13 0.18
CA PHE A 336 -7.93 -5.08 1.29
C PHE A 336 -9.22 -5.80 1.71
N TYR A 337 -10.36 -5.11 1.64
CA TYR A 337 -11.65 -5.60 2.13
C TYR A 337 -12.78 -5.27 1.14
N PRO A 338 -12.91 -6.02 0.03
CA PRO A 338 -14.03 -5.86 -0.89
C PRO A 338 -15.40 -5.97 -0.22
N GLU A 339 -15.53 -6.77 0.84
CA GLU A 339 -16.75 -6.87 1.64
C GLU A 339 -17.11 -5.54 2.34
N MET A 340 -16.15 -4.88 2.98
CA MET A 340 -16.37 -3.55 3.56
C MET A 340 -16.62 -2.49 2.50
N ALA A 341 -15.89 -2.55 1.37
CA ALA A 341 -16.13 -1.68 0.23
C ALA A 341 -17.56 -1.86 -0.32
N ALA A 342 -18.11 -3.08 -0.31
CA ALA A 342 -19.49 -3.30 -0.71
C ALA A 342 -20.50 -2.60 0.22
N HIS A 343 -20.22 -2.43 1.52
CA HIS A 343 -21.08 -1.62 2.41
C HIS A 343 -21.11 -0.15 2.00
N ILE A 344 -19.96 0.39 1.56
CA ILE A 344 -19.87 1.76 1.02
C ILE A 344 -20.76 1.91 -0.22
N LEU A 345 -20.73 0.94 -1.15
CA LEU A 345 -21.57 1.00 -2.35
C LEU A 345 -23.06 0.75 -2.04
N LYS A 346 -23.38 -0.14 -1.09
CA LYS A 346 -24.77 -0.38 -0.65
C LYS A 346 -25.43 0.87 -0.09
N TYR A 347 -24.66 1.79 0.51
CA TYR A 347 -25.16 3.12 0.86
C TYR A 347 -25.71 3.84 -0.38
N ARG A 348 -24.91 3.96 -1.45
CA ARG A 348 -25.32 4.61 -2.71
C ARG A 348 -26.51 3.92 -3.37
N ILE A 349 -26.60 2.59 -3.29
CA ILE A 349 -27.77 1.84 -3.76
C ILE A 349 -29.03 2.23 -2.95
N ARG A 350 -28.94 2.23 -1.61
CA ARG A 350 -30.08 2.55 -0.75
C ARG A 350 -30.57 3.99 -0.94
N THR A 351 -29.66 4.92 -1.23
CA THR A 351 -29.96 6.34 -1.45
C THR A 351 -30.31 6.68 -2.90
N LEU A 352 -30.40 5.68 -3.80
CA LEU A 352 -30.68 5.89 -5.22
C LEU A 352 -32.01 6.61 -5.48
N SER A 353 -33.04 6.33 -4.68
CA SER A 353 -34.36 6.97 -4.84
C SER A 353 -34.30 8.48 -4.62
N GLY A 354 -33.54 8.95 -3.62
CA GLY A 354 -33.29 10.37 -3.40
C GLY A 354 -32.55 11.00 -4.58
N ALA A 355 -31.51 10.33 -5.09
CA ALA A 355 -30.76 10.78 -6.26
C ALA A 355 -31.62 10.91 -7.53
N VAL A 356 -32.58 9.98 -7.73
CA VAL A 356 -33.55 10.06 -8.84
C VAL A 356 -34.48 11.26 -8.68
N GLU A 357 -34.95 11.54 -7.46
CA GLU A 357 -35.81 12.70 -7.21
C GLU A 357 -35.03 14.01 -7.40
N ASN A 358 -33.76 14.08 -6.99
CA ASN A 358 -32.89 15.24 -7.24
C ASN A 358 -32.76 15.55 -8.74
N ALA A 359 -32.52 14.53 -9.58
CA ALA A 359 -32.47 14.70 -11.03
C ALA A 359 -33.80 15.23 -11.59
N LYS A 360 -34.91 14.63 -11.16
CA LYS A 360 -36.27 15.00 -11.59
C LYS A 360 -36.63 16.43 -11.22
N GLN A 361 -36.27 16.89 -10.02
CA GLN A 361 -36.52 18.28 -9.58
C GLN A 361 -35.80 19.30 -10.46
N GLN A 362 -34.67 18.90 -11.07
CA GLN A 362 -33.90 19.73 -12.00
C GLN A 362 -34.29 19.51 -13.48
N GLY A 363 -35.34 18.71 -13.75
CA GLY A 363 -35.84 18.44 -15.10
C GLY A 363 -35.07 17.36 -15.88
N TYR A 364 -34.18 16.63 -15.21
CA TYR A 364 -33.38 15.55 -15.80
C TYR A 364 -34.00 14.17 -15.54
N LYS A 365 -33.51 13.16 -16.24
CA LYS A 365 -33.84 11.73 -16.03
C LYS A 365 -32.74 11.05 -15.22
N GLY A 366 -32.91 9.77 -14.92
CA GLY A 366 -31.89 8.99 -14.22
C GLY A 366 -31.68 9.45 -12.79
N ALA A 367 -30.45 9.29 -12.28
CA ALA A 367 -30.07 9.66 -10.92
C ALA A 367 -28.99 10.74 -10.93
N LYS A 368 -29.22 11.79 -10.15
CA LYS A 368 -28.23 12.81 -9.76
C LYS A 368 -27.95 12.62 -8.27
N PHE A 369 -26.86 11.95 -7.94
CA PHE A 369 -26.45 11.86 -6.54
C PHE A 369 -26.21 13.26 -5.97
N PRO A 370 -26.65 13.51 -4.73
CA PRO A 370 -26.48 14.81 -4.10
C PRO A 370 -25.00 15.07 -3.82
N TRP A 371 -24.59 16.33 -3.92
CA TRP A 371 -23.24 16.75 -3.54
C TRP A 371 -22.97 16.44 -2.07
N GLU A 372 -23.93 16.79 -1.21
CA GLU A 372 -23.92 16.42 0.21
C GLU A 372 -25.07 15.46 0.48
N SER A 373 -24.74 14.24 0.90
CA SER A 373 -25.71 13.19 1.20
C SER A 373 -25.76 12.89 2.69
N ALA A 374 -26.96 12.72 3.26
CA ALA A 374 -27.16 12.27 4.64
C ALA A 374 -27.81 10.87 4.70
N LEU A 375 -29.02 10.74 5.23
CA LEU A 375 -29.72 9.48 5.41
C LEU A 375 -30.48 9.04 4.15
N THR A 376 -31.19 9.95 3.50
CA THR A 376 -32.22 9.60 2.50
C THR A 376 -31.73 9.64 1.06
N GLY A 377 -30.64 10.35 0.78
CA GLY A 377 -30.10 10.53 -0.57
C GLY A 377 -30.64 11.76 -1.30
N TYR A 378 -31.45 12.57 -0.63
CA TYR A 378 -31.81 13.91 -1.12
C TYR A 378 -30.63 14.86 -0.95
N GLU A 379 -30.62 15.93 -1.74
CA GLU A 379 -29.63 17.00 -1.57
C GLU A 379 -29.84 17.70 -0.23
N VAL A 380 -28.81 17.68 0.61
CA VAL A 380 -28.80 18.42 1.89
C VAL A 380 -27.81 19.58 1.90
N CYS A 381 -27.03 19.76 0.83
CA CYS A 381 -26.02 20.82 0.71
C CYS A 381 -26.65 22.19 1.02
N PRO A 382 -26.10 22.94 2.01
CA PRO A 382 -26.61 24.27 2.34
C PRO A 382 -26.46 25.27 1.20
N GLU A 383 -25.38 25.13 0.43
CA GLU A 383 -25.06 26.03 -0.67
C GLU A 383 -25.55 25.45 -2.00
N LYS A 384 -26.67 26.00 -2.46
CA LYS A 384 -27.39 25.54 -3.65
C LYS A 384 -26.50 25.40 -4.90
N ILE A 385 -25.48 26.25 -5.07
CA ILE A 385 -24.63 26.23 -6.26
C ILE A 385 -23.84 24.92 -6.39
N TYR A 386 -23.27 24.40 -5.31
CA TYR A 386 -22.52 23.14 -5.32
C TYR A 386 -23.46 21.96 -5.63
N GLY A 387 -24.57 21.88 -4.90
CA GLY A 387 -25.61 20.87 -5.13
C GLY A 387 -26.24 20.91 -6.53
N GLU A 388 -26.21 22.05 -7.23
CA GLU A 388 -26.67 22.18 -8.62
C GLU A 388 -25.58 21.85 -9.65
N GLN A 389 -24.36 22.33 -9.46
CA GLN A 389 -23.34 22.37 -10.52
C GLN A 389 -22.21 21.35 -10.37
N GLU A 390 -21.90 20.84 -9.17
CA GLU A 390 -20.86 19.81 -8.94
C GLU A 390 -21.38 18.41 -9.27
N ILE A 391 -21.74 18.23 -10.54
CA ILE A 391 -22.41 17.03 -11.01
C ILE A 391 -21.46 15.86 -11.27
N HIS A 392 -20.15 16.09 -11.16
CA HIS A 392 -19.12 15.07 -11.37
C HIS A 392 -19.22 13.92 -10.35
N ILE A 393 -19.82 14.14 -9.17
CA ILE A 393 -20.10 13.11 -8.16
C ILE A 393 -20.78 11.85 -8.73
N ASN A 394 -21.62 12.00 -9.77
CA ASN A 394 -22.25 10.87 -10.45
C ASN A 394 -21.22 9.96 -11.10
N GLY A 395 -20.21 10.56 -11.72
CA GLY A 395 -19.08 9.85 -12.28
C GLY A 395 -18.20 9.21 -11.20
N ASP A 396 -17.91 9.91 -10.10
CA ASP A 396 -17.08 9.39 -9.01
C ASP A 396 -17.71 8.15 -8.37
N VAL A 397 -19.02 8.20 -8.08
CA VAL A 397 -19.80 7.04 -7.63
C VAL A 397 -19.66 5.90 -8.64
N LEU A 398 -19.86 6.17 -9.93
CA LEU A 398 -19.75 5.15 -10.96
C LEU A 398 -18.35 4.53 -11.04
N VAL A 399 -17.29 5.32 -10.89
CA VAL A 399 -15.90 4.83 -10.88
C VAL A 399 -15.69 3.88 -9.70
N ALA A 400 -16.26 4.15 -8.53
CA ALA A 400 -16.21 3.22 -7.39
C ALA A 400 -16.90 1.88 -7.72
N PHE A 401 -18.08 1.89 -8.35
CA PHE A 401 -18.75 0.67 -8.84
C PHE A 401 -17.92 -0.06 -9.90
N LYS A 402 -17.31 0.67 -10.85
CA LYS A 402 -16.42 0.10 -11.87
C LYS A 402 -15.21 -0.60 -11.24
N GLN A 403 -14.55 0.05 -10.28
CA GLN A 403 -13.44 -0.53 -9.54
C GLN A 403 -13.87 -1.79 -8.78
N TYR A 404 -15.02 -1.78 -8.10
CA TYR A 404 -15.57 -2.97 -7.43
C TYR A 404 -15.70 -4.13 -8.40
N TYR A 405 -16.39 -3.91 -9.53
CA TYR A 405 -16.61 -4.94 -10.53
C TYR A 405 -15.28 -5.49 -11.08
N HIS A 406 -14.32 -4.63 -11.37
CA HIS A 406 -13.01 -5.05 -11.88
C HIS A 406 -12.20 -5.84 -10.84
N MET A 407 -12.35 -5.55 -9.55
CA MET A 407 -11.64 -6.23 -8.48
C MET A 407 -12.29 -7.57 -8.08
N THR A 408 -13.63 -7.68 -8.12
CA THR A 408 -14.37 -8.83 -7.58
C THR A 408 -15.05 -9.69 -8.63
N LYS A 409 -15.43 -9.11 -9.77
CA LYS A 409 -16.33 -9.71 -10.78
C LYS A 409 -17.64 -10.23 -10.20
N ASP A 410 -18.10 -9.61 -9.11
CA ASP A 410 -19.32 -9.97 -8.39
C ASP A 410 -20.57 -9.51 -9.16
N LEU A 411 -20.99 -10.30 -10.15
CA LEU A 411 -22.18 -10.02 -10.96
C LEU A 411 -23.48 -10.09 -10.14
N ASP A 412 -23.52 -10.87 -9.06
CA ASP A 412 -24.71 -10.99 -8.20
C ASP A 412 -24.99 -9.68 -7.46
N PHE A 413 -23.94 -8.97 -7.02
CA PHE A 413 -24.07 -7.62 -6.47
C PHE A 413 -24.74 -6.65 -7.46
N PHE A 414 -24.35 -6.69 -8.73
CA PHE A 414 -24.97 -5.83 -9.74
C PHE A 414 -26.38 -6.29 -10.12
N ALA A 415 -26.60 -7.60 -10.26
CA ALA A 415 -27.89 -8.15 -10.71
C ALA A 415 -28.98 -8.11 -9.64
N SER A 416 -28.63 -8.32 -8.37
CA SER A 416 -29.60 -8.57 -7.30
C SER A 416 -29.52 -7.57 -6.15
N ALA A 417 -28.35 -6.99 -5.87
CA ALA A 417 -28.22 -6.04 -4.77
C ALA A 417 -28.54 -4.59 -5.16
N GLY A 418 -28.81 -4.29 -6.44
CA GLY A 418 -29.15 -2.95 -6.95
C GLY A 418 -27.99 -2.20 -7.63
N GLY A 419 -26.83 -2.85 -7.82
CA GLY A 419 -25.67 -2.20 -8.45
C GLY A 419 -25.90 -1.82 -9.92
N TRP A 420 -26.64 -2.64 -10.68
CA TRP A 420 -27.04 -2.30 -12.05
C TRP A 420 -27.96 -1.07 -12.08
N ASP A 421 -28.88 -0.96 -11.12
CA ASP A 421 -29.87 0.13 -11.09
C ASP A 421 -29.17 1.49 -10.91
N VAL A 422 -28.13 1.54 -10.07
CA VAL A 422 -27.27 2.73 -9.91
C VAL A 422 -26.56 3.08 -11.22
N VAL A 423 -25.86 2.11 -11.83
CA VAL A 423 -25.10 2.34 -13.08
C VAL A 423 -26.01 2.78 -14.23
N ASN A 424 -27.16 2.15 -14.39
CA ASN A 424 -28.15 2.50 -15.40
C ASN A 424 -28.72 3.91 -15.16
N ALA A 425 -29.09 4.23 -13.92
CA ALA A 425 -29.65 5.54 -13.60
C ALA A 425 -28.64 6.69 -13.82
N ILE A 426 -27.35 6.49 -13.53
CA ILE A 426 -26.29 7.47 -13.84
C ILE A 426 -26.15 7.63 -15.36
N ALA A 427 -26.16 6.54 -16.14
CA ALA A 427 -26.10 6.62 -17.60
C ALA A 427 -27.31 7.37 -18.19
N GLU A 428 -28.51 7.13 -17.66
CA GLU A 428 -29.73 7.87 -18.04
C GLU A 428 -29.65 9.37 -17.69
N TYR A 429 -29.06 9.70 -16.54
CA TYR A 429 -28.83 11.10 -16.15
C TYR A 429 -27.95 11.80 -17.18
N TRP A 430 -26.79 11.24 -17.50
CA TRP A 430 -25.88 11.80 -18.49
C TRP A 430 -26.53 11.98 -19.86
N CYS A 431 -27.30 10.99 -20.33
CA CYS A 431 -28.04 11.09 -21.59
C CYS A 431 -29.07 12.22 -21.60
N SER A 432 -29.63 12.56 -20.44
CA SER A 432 -30.58 13.68 -20.31
C SER A 432 -29.89 15.03 -20.07
N ARG A 433 -28.63 15.03 -19.64
CA ARG A 433 -27.88 16.22 -19.21
C ARG A 433 -27.05 16.85 -20.33
N VAL A 434 -26.59 16.05 -21.29
CA VAL A 434 -25.80 16.52 -22.44
C VAL A 434 -26.65 17.30 -23.44
N ILE A 435 -26.01 18.24 -24.15
CA ILE A 435 -26.62 18.99 -25.25
C ILE A 435 -25.79 18.79 -26.53
N TRP A 436 -26.44 18.68 -27.68
CA TRP A 436 -25.73 18.55 -28.97
C TRP A 436 -25.33 19.92 -29.51
N SER A 437 -24.04 20.13 -29.76
CA SER A 437 -23.52 21.31 -30.46
C SER A 437 -23.52 21.08 -31.96
N THR A 438 -24.35 21.82 -32.69
CA THR A 438 -24.38 21.77 -34.16
C THR A 438 -23.16 22.42 -34.80
N GLU A 439 -22.47 23.32 -34.09
CA GLU A 439 -21.26 23.98 -34.58
C GLU A 439 -20.05 23.05 -34.48
N GLU A 440 -19.85 22.42 -33.32
CA GLU A 440 -18.69 21.56 -33.07
C GLU A 440 -18.92 20.08 -33.42
N GLN A 441 -20.17 19.69 -33.71
CA GLN A 441 -20.57 18.31 -34.01
C GLN A 441 -20.19 17.33 -32.90
N CYS A 442 -20.45 17.73 -31.65
CA CYS A 442 -20.17 16.96 -30.45
C CYS A 442 -21.19 17.28 -29.35
N TYR A 443 -21.25 16.44 -28.32
CA TYR A 443 -22.05 16.67 -27.13
C TYR A 443 -21.28 17.53 -26.13
N HIS A 444 -21.97 18.50 -25.53
CA HIS A 444 -21.44 19.39 -24.51
C HIS A 444 -22.14 19.15 -23.17
N VAL A 445 -21.45 19.54 -22.08
CA VAL A 445 -22.02 19.65 -20.73
C VAL A 445 -21.71 21.04 -20.21
N ASN A 446 -22.73 21.90 -20.18
CA ASN A 446 -22.57 23.33 -19.86
C ASN A 446 -23.04 23.64 -18.44
N GLY A 447 -22.50 24.69 -17.83
CA GLY A 447 -22.89 25.18 -16.50
C GLY A 447 -22.62 24.16 -15.41
N VAL A 448 -21.38 23.69 -15.34
CA VAL A 448 -20.90 22.75 -14.32
C VAL A 448 -19.81 23.39 -13.49
N MET A 449 -19.68 22.92 -12.26
CA MET A 449 -18.53 23.19 -11.41
C MET A 449 -17.70 21.92 -11.37
N PRO A 450 -16.43 21.97 -11.79
CA PRO A 450 -15.55 20.82 -11.72
C PRO A 450 -14.92 20.73 -10.32
N PRO A 451 -14.05 19.76 -10.02
CA PRO A 451 -13.34 19.72 -8.74
C PRO A 451 -12.66 21.06 -8.38
N ASP A 452 -12.21 21.84 -9.36
CA ASP A 452 -11.87 23.24 -9.11
C ASP A 452 -13.11 24.12 -8.86
N GLU A 453 -13.52 24.21 -7.60
CA GLU A 453 -14.70 24.98 -7.17
C GLU A 453 -14.56 26.52 -7.33
N TYR A 454 -13.40 27.03 -7.77
CA TYR A 454 -13.26 28.46 -8.10
C TYR A 454 -13.97 28.84 -9.40
N HIS A 455 -14.39 27.86 -10.21
CA HIS A 455 -14.93 28.11 -11.53
C HIS A 455 -16.29 27.44 -11.76
N SER A 456 -17.16 28.15 -12.48
CA SER A 456 -18.40 27.61 -13.07
C SER A 456 -18.28 27.75 -14.58
N VAL A 457 -18.30 26.62 -15.29
CA VAL A 457 -17.72 26.49 -16.62
C VAL A 457 -18.53 25.61 -17.55
N ASP A 458 -18.19 25.66 -18.83
CA ASP A 458 -18.69 24.73 -19.85
C ASP A 458 -17.61 23.70 -20.20
N ASN A 459 -18.03 22.46 -20.41
CA ASN A 459 -17.18 21.37 -20.87
C ASN A 459 -15.92 21.13 -20.03
N SER A 460 -16.06 21.06 -18.69
CA SER A 460 -14.97 20.58 -17.82
C SER A 460 -14.42 19.25 -18.34
N ILE A 461 -13.10 19.15 -18.52
CA ILE A 461 -12.44 17.94 -19.01
C ILE A 461 -12.66 16.77 -18.06
N TYR A 462 -12.57 16.99 -16.74
CA TYR A 462 -12.78 15.95 -15.75
C TYR A 462 -14.23 15.43 -15.79
N THR A 463 -15.21 16.34 -15.78
CA THR A 463 -16.63 15.98 -15.82
C THR A 463 -16.96 15.24 -17.12
N ASN A 464 -16.51 15.72 -18.27
CA ASN A 464 -16.81 15.09 -19.56
C ASN A 464 -16.11 13.74 -19.72
N ALA A 465 -14.89 13.57 -19.19
CA ALA A 465 -14.21 12.28 -19.15
C ALA A 465 -14.96 11.27 -18.26
N LEU A 466 -15.56 11.73 -17.16
CA LEU A 466 -16.45 10.93 -16.32
C LEU A 466 -17.74 10.54 -17.05
N VAL A 467 -18.35 11.43 -17.84
CA VAL A 467 -19.50 11.08 -18.71
C VAL A 467 -19.14 9.95 -19.66
N GLN A 468 -18.01 10.09 -20.38
CA GLN A 468 -17.53 9.06 -21.30
C GLN A 468 -17.32 7.72 -20.58
N THR A 469 -16.60 7.74 -19.45
CA THR A 469 -16.29 6.56 -18.65
C THR A 469 -17.55 5.89 -18.11
N SER A 470 -18.54 6.70 -17.70
CA SER A 470 -19.84 6.23 -17.19
C SER A 470 -20.59 5.43 -18.22
N LEU A 471 -20.74 6.00 -19.42
CA LEU A 471 -21.49 5.36 -20.49
C LEU A 471 -20.76 4.11 -21.01
N GLN A 472 -19.44 4.13 -21.10
CA GLN A 472 -18.64 2.97 -21.49
C GLN A 472 -18.81 1.81 -20.51
N PHE A 473 -18.66 2.08 -19.20
CA PHE A 473 -18.84 1.04 -18.19
C PHE A 473 -20.28 0.51 -18.14
N ALA A 474 -21.29 1.39 -18.29
CA ALA A 474 -22.68 0.97 -18.36
C ALA A 474 -22.94 0.02 -19.53
N MET A 475 -22.35 0.29 -20.71
CA MET A 475 -22.43 -0.61 -21.87
C MET A 475 -21.75 -1.96 -21.60
N ASP A 476 -20.55 -1.95 -21.01
CA ASP A 476 -19.80 -3.17 -20.70
C ASP A 476 -20.58 -4.06 -19.71
N LEU A 477 -21.06 -3.48 -18.61
CA LEU A 477 -21.82 -4.18 -17.59
C LEU A 477 -23.18 -4.67 -18.12
N ALA A 478 -23.85 -3.89 -18.97
CA ALA A 478 -25.07 -4.31 -19.64
C ALA A 478 -24.84 -5.57 -20.48
N GLY A 479 -23.71 -5.65 -21.19
CA GLY A 479 -23.31 -6.81 -21.96
C GLY A 479 -23.16 -8.06 -21.09
N GLU A 480 -22.45 -7.94 -19.96
CA GLU A 480 -22.24 -9.01 -18.98
C GLU A 480 -23.56 -9.50 -18.36
N LEU A 481 -24.46 -8.56 -18.04
CA LEU A 481 -25.79 -8.85 -17.47
C LEU A 481 -26.86 -9.18 -18.53
N LYS A 482 -26.50 -9.19 -19.82
CA LYS A 482 -27.41 -9.40 -20.96
C LYS A 482 -28.62 -8.45 -20.96
N LYS A 483 -28.38 -7.19 -20.60
CA LYS A 483 -29.35 -6.09 -20.65
C LYS A 483 -29.28 -5.39 -22.01
N ASN A 484 -30.31 -4.61 -22.34
CA ASN A 484 -30.31 -3.80 -23.56
C ASN A 484 -29.33 -2.63 -23.42
N VAL A 485 -28.58 -2.34 -24.48
CA VAL A 485 -27.70 -1.17 -24.57
C VAL A 485 -28.34 -0.13 -25.48
N PRO A 486 -28.80 1.02 -24.96
CA PRO A 486 -29.31 2.11 -25.79
C PRO A 486 -28.25 2.67 -26.74
N ASP A 487 -28.60 2.86 -28.02
CA ASP A 487 -27.68 3.42 -29.03
C ASP A 487 -27.12 4.80 -28.62
N ALA A 488 -27.94 5.59 -27.92
CA ALA A 488 -27.54 6.91 -27.40
C ALA A 488 -26.33 6.85 -26.47
N TRP A 489 -26.14 5.77 -25.69
CA TRP A 489 -24.99 5.65 -24.79
C TRP A 489 -23.68 5.61 -25.57
N LYS A 490 -23.66 4.81 -26.63
CA LYS A 490 -22.51 4.69 -27.52
C LYS A 490 -22.28 5.98 -28.30
N ASP A 491 -23.36 6.59 -28.79
CA ASP A 491 -23.29 7.83 -29.56
C ASP A 491 -22.67 8.97 -28.74
N ILE A 492 -23.18 9.20 -27.52
CA ILE A 492 -22.68 10.24 -26.62
C ILE A 492 -21.26 9.94 -26.17
N ALA A 493 -20.93 8.71 -25.76
CA ALA A 493 -19.59 8.37 -25.30
C ALA A 493 -18.51 8.62 -26.36
N ASN A 494 -18.83 8.43 -27.64
CA ASN A 494 -17.90 8.63 -28.75
C ASN A 494 -17.78 10.10 -29.19
N GLN A 495 -18.78 10.93 -28.88
CA GLN A 495 -18.89 12.29 -29.42
C GLN A 495 -18.97 13.36 -28.32
N ILE A 496 -18.72 13.03 -27.05
CA ILE A 496 -18.63 14.04 -25.97
C ILE A 496 -17.38 14.90 -26.16
N LYS A 497 -17.51 16.21 -25.96
CA LYS A 497 -16.41 17.17 -25.99
C LYS A 497 -15.39 16.82 -24.91
N LEU A 498 -14.13 16.68 -25.29
CA LEU A 498 -13.01 16.55 -24.36
C LEU A 498 -12.02 17.67 -24.73
N PRO A 499 -11.97 18.78 -23.96
CA PRO A 499 -11.05 19.87 -24.25
C PRO A 499 -9.61 19.37 -24.40
N TYR A 500 -8.97 19.76 -25.50
CA TYR A 500 -7.60 19.36 -25.79
C TYR A 500 -6.93 20.38 -26.71
N ASP A 501 -5.79 20.92 -26.27
CA ASP A 501 -4.97 21.81 -27.09
C ASP A 501 -3.87 21.00 -27.79
N SER A 502 -4.03 20.79 -29.09
CA SER A 502 -3.05 20.04 -29.91
C SER A 502 -1.73 20.77 -30.15
N LYS A 503 -1.66 22.10 -29.98
CA LYS A 503 -0.43 22.89 -30.18
C LYS A 503 0.48 22.80 -28.95
N MET A 504 -0.12 22.92 -27.77
CA MET A 504 0.58 22.85 -26.48
C MET A 504 0.59 21.42 -25.90
N ASN A 505 -0.17 20.50 -26.50
CA ASN A 505 -0.24 19.08 -26.15
C ASN A 505 -0.61 18.86 -24.67
N TYR A 506 -1.68 19.52 -24.22
CA TYR A 506 -2.23 19.41 -22.86
C TYR A 506 -3.77 19.46 -22.90
N HIS A 507 -4.41 19.15 -21.78
CA HIS A 507 -5.85 19.26 -21.60
C HIS A 507 -6.20 20.56 -20.87
N PRO A 508 -6.81 21.54 -21.55
CA PRO A 508 -7.47 22.66 -20.88
C PRO A 508 -8.52 22.13 -19.89
N GLU A 509 -8.61 22.76 -18.72
CA GLU A 509 -9.51 22.32 -17.66
C GLU A 509 -10.99 22.39 -18.06
N TYR A 510 -11.32 23.38 -18.89
CA TYR A 510 -12.65 23.62 -19.44
C TYR A 510 -12.56 24.45 -20.72
N ASP A 511 -13.69 24.66 -21.41
CA ASP A 511 -13.71 25.49 -22.61
C ASP A 511 -13.40 26.96 -22.29
N GLY A 512 -12.36 27.49 -22.93
CA GLY A 512 -11.92 28.88 -22.73
C GLY A 512 -10.91 29.07 -21.58
N TYR A 513 -10.46 27.99 -20.93
CA TYR A 513 -9.43 28.05 -19.88
C TYR A 513 -8.18 28.81 -20.32
N THR A 514 -7.70 29.73 -19.47
CA THR A 514 -6.45 30.48 -19.72
C THR A 514 -5.34 29.95 -18.83
N ILE A 515 -4.22 29.50 -19.43
CA ILE A 515 -3.04 29.05 -18.68
C ILE A 515 -2.59 30.15 -17.70
N GLY A 516 -2.43 29.76 -16.42
CA GLY A 516 -2.06 30.67 -15.34
C GLY A 516 -3.20 31.02 -14.40
N GLU A 517 -4.44 30.65 -14.75
CA GLU A 517 -5.59 30.75 -13.83
C GLU A 517 -5.39 29.82 -12.62
N LYS A 518 -5.68 30.35 -11.43
CA LYS A 518 -5.47 29.68 -10.15
C LYS A 518 -6.51 28.58 -9.96
N VAL A 519 -6.07 27.41 -9.53
CA VAL A 519 -6.90 26.21 -9.35
C VAL A 519 -6.98 25.85 -7.86
N LYS A 520 -8.17 25.60 -7.31
CA LYS A 520 -8.37 25.30 -5.87
C LYS A 520 -7.70 23.98 -5.46
N GLN A 521 -7.92 22.91 -6.21
CA GLN A 521 -7.52 21.54 -5.86
C GLN A 521 -7.26 20.66 -7.10
N ALA A 522 -6.94 19.38 -6.91
CA ALA A 522 -6.68 18.48 -8.04
C ALA A 522 -7.93 18.33 -8.94
N ASP A 523 -7.82 18.73 -10.21
CA ASP A 523 -8.85 18.60 -11.24
C ASP A 523 -8.33 17.77 -12.44
N VAL A 524 -7.67 18.41 -13.41
CA VAL A 524 -7.08 17.73 -14.59
C VAL A 524 -6.09 16.64 -14.20
N VAL A 525 -5.42 16.80 -13.05
CA VAL A 525 -4.48 15.81 -12.51
C VAL A 525 -5.18 14.46 -12.25
N LEU A 526 -6.47 14.47 -11.92
CA LEU A 526 -7.29 13.28 -11.66
C LEU A 526 -7.52 12.43 -12.91
N LEU A 527 -7.32 12.99 -14.13
CA LEU A 527 -7.44 12.24 -15.38
C LEU A 527 -6.47 11.04 -15.42
N GLY A 528 -5.24 11.19 -14.94
CA GLY A 528 -4.28 10.07 -14.92
C GLY A 528 -4.65 9.02 -13.87
N TYR A 529 -4.93 9.48 -12.65
CA TYR A 529 -5.39 8.64 -11.54
C TYR A 529 -6.30 9.47 -10.64
N PRO A 530 -7.47 8.95 -10.22
CA PRO A 530 -7.93 7.56 -10.37
C PRO A 530 -8.61 7.22 -11.70
N MET A 531 -8.82 8.20 -12.59
CA MET A 531 -9.60 7.99 -13.83
C MET A 531 -8.95 7.05 -14.84
N MET A 532 -7.62 7.01 -14.91
CA MET A 532 -6.87 6.24 -15.91
C MET A 532 -7.27 6.60 -17.35
N PHE A 533 -7.56 7.87 -17.59
CA PHE A 533 -7.82 8.43 -18.90
C PHE A 533 -6.60 8.22 -19.82
N GLN A 534 -6.85 7.84 -21.07
CA GLN A 534 -5.79 7.45 -21.99
C GLN A 534 -5.06 8.69 -22.51
N MET A 535 -3.80 8.82 -22.14
CA MET A 535 -2.93 9.93 -22.51
C MET A 535 -1.54 9.43 -22.89
N THR A 536 -0.88 10.17 -23.77
CA THR A 536 0.56 9.99 -24.00
C THR A 536 1.36 10.45 -22.78
N THR A 537 2.58 9.93 -22.62
CA THR A 537 3.50 10.35 -21.55
C THR A 537 3.78 11.86 -21.59
N GLU A 538 3.81 12.46 -22.78
CA GLU A 538 4.05 13.90 -22.95
C GLU A 538 2.83 14.73 -22.53
N GLN A 539 1.61 14.33 -22.93
CA GLN A 539 0.38 14.98 -22.46
C GLN A 539 0.29 14.95 -20.93
N ARG A 540 0.48 13.76 -20.34
CA ARG A 540 0.44 13.62 -18.88
C ARG A 540 1.47 14.50 -18.18
N LYS A 541 2.67 14.63 -18.76
CA LYS A 541 3.72 15.52 -18.23
C LYS A 541 3.30 16.98 -18.31
N ASN A 542 2.78 17.42 -19.45
CA ASN A 542 2.37 18.80 -19.66
C ASN A 542 1.22 19.20 -18.73
N ASP A 543 0.24 18.32 -18.55
CA ASP A 543 -0.85 18.55 -17.59
C ASP A 543 -0.28 18.74 -16.17
N LEU A 544 0.61 17.86 -15.71
CA LEU A 544 1.22 17.99 -14.38
C LEU A 544 2.03 19.29 -14.23
N GLU A 545 2.87 19.65 -15.21
CA GLU A 545 3.69 20.87 -15.14
C GLU A 545 2.85 22.15 -15.13
N ILE A 546 1.78 22.20 -15.92
CA ILE A 546 0.90 23.36 -16.00
C ILE A 546 0.13 23.51 -14.69
N TYR A 547 -0.60 22.48 -14.27
CA TYR A 547 -1.52 22.60 -13.14
C TYR A 547 -0.80 22.68 -11.80
N GLU A 548 0.35 22.02 -11.63
CA GLU A 548 1.14 22.13 -10.38
C GLU A 548 1.52 23.58 -10.06
N SER A 549 1.80 24.37 -11.11
CA SER A 549 2.27 25.76 -10.96
C SER A 549 1.18 26.75 -10.55
N VAL A 550 -0.10 26.37 -10.71
CA VAL A 550 -1.26 27.25 -10.48
C VAL A 550 -2.20 26.73 -9.39
N THR A 551 -2.03 25.47 -8.95
CA THR A 551 -2.78 24.91 -7.83
C THR A 551 -2.49 25.65 -6.53
N ASP A 552 -3.54 25.97 -5.79
CA ASP A 552 -3.45 26.66 -4.52
C ASP A 552 -2.64 25.86 -3.49
N VAL A 553 -1.64 26.49 -2.90
CA VAL A 553 -0.82 25.89 -1.84
C VAL A 553 -1.57 25.73 -0.55
N ASP A 554 -2.59 26.58 -0.33
CA ASP A 554 -3.49 26.55 0.82
C ASP A 554 -4.74 25.70 0.54
N GLY A 555 -4.78 25.02 -0.62
CA GLY A 555 -5.83 24.07 -0.96
C GLY A 555 -5.81 22.80 -0.09
N PRO A 556 -6.85 21.96 -0.19
CA PRO A 556 -7.06 20.86 0.72
C PRO A 556 -6.03 19.71 0.57
N ALA A 557 -5.78 19.00 1.67
CA ALA A 557 -4.67 18.06 1.89
C ALA A 557 -4.46 16.95 0.84
N MET A 558 -5.51 16.50 0.16
CA MET A 558 -5.47 15.36 -0.77
C MET A 558 -4.79 15.69 -2.10
N THR A 559 -4.80 16.98 -2.50
CA THR A 559 -4.35 17.46 -3.81
C THR A 559 -2.92 17.03 -4.16
N TRP A 560 -1.98 17.26 -3.25
CA TRP A 560 -0.57 16.97 -3.47
C TRP A 560 -0.27 15.48 -3.61
N SER A 561 -1.14 14.62 -3.06
CA SER A 561 -1.03 13.17 -3.25
C SER A 561 -1.27 12.76 -4.70
N MET A 562 -2.20 13.43 -5.41
CA MET A 562 -2.48 13.10 -6.82
C MET A 562 -1.37 13.57 -7.75
N PHE A 563 -0.77 14.73 -7.49
CA PHE A 563 0.45 15.15 -8.18
C PHE A 563 1.58 14.15 -7.94
N ALA A 564 1.77 13.69 -6.70
CA ALA A 564 2.78 12.68 -6.40
C ALA A 564 2.57 11.40 -7.22
N ILE A 565 1.34 10.90 -7.30
CA ILE A 565 1.01 9.73 -8.15
C ILE A 565 1.33 10.02 -9.61
N GLY A 566 0.91 11.16 -10.15
CA GLY A 566 1.20 11.53 -11.54
C GLY A 566 2.69 11.58 -11.86
N TRP A 567 3.51 12.16 -10.98
CA TRP A 567 4.96 12.19 -11.16
C TRP A 567 5.60 10.80 -11.06
N MET A 568 5.05 9.92 -10.22
CA MET A 568 5.48 8.52 -10.15
C MET A 568 5.13 7.74 -11.42
N GLU A 569 3.97 7.98 -12.05
CA GLU A 569 3.63 7.40 -13.35
C GLU A 569 4.69 7.74 -14.41
N LEU A 570 5.24 8.96 -14.36
CA LEU A 570 6.30 9.46 -15.26
C LEU A 570 7.72 9.07 -14.82
N LYS A 571 7.84 8.19 -13.83
CA LYS A 571 9.10 7.74 -13.25
C LYS A 571 9.98 8.86 -12.66
N LYS A 572 9.35 9.89 -12.09
CA LYS A 572 9.99 11.05 -11.42
C LYS A 572 9.83 10.97 -9.90
N ALA A 573 10.44 9.97 -9.27
CA ALA A 573 10.30 9.68 -7.84
C ALA A 573 10.66 10.87 -6.93
N GLN A 574 11.72 11.63 -7.26
CA GLN A 574 12.16 12.76 -6.43
C GLN A 574 11.17 13.93 -6.46
N VAL A 575 10.62 14.25 -7.64
CA VAL A 575 9.58 15.29 -7.77
C VAL A 575 8.32 14.87 -7.01
N ALA A 576 7.92 13.60 -7.14
CA ALA A 576 6.79 13.07 -6.37
C ALA A 576 7.00 13.16 -4.86
N GLN A 577 8.22 12.94 -4.38
CA GLN A 577 8.55 13.06 -2.96
C GLN A 577 8.41 14.50 -2.45
N GLU A 578 8.72 15.50 -3.27
CA GLU A 578 8.52 16.91 -2.91
C GLU A 578 7.04 17.23 -2.73
N GLN A 579 6.16 16.66 -3.57
CA GLN A 579 4.71 16.80 -3.40
C GLN A 579 4.21 16.11 -2.13
N LEU A 580 4.66 14.88 -1.85
CA LEU A 580 4.28 14.15 -0.63
C LEU A 580 4.68 14.86 0.66
N LYS A 581 5.82 15.57 0.66
CA LYS A 581 6.26 16.35 1.84
C LYS A 581 5.29 17.47 2.19
N LYS A 582 4.57 18.03 1.21
CA LYS A 582 3.57 19.08 1.46
C LYS A 582 2.42 18.55 2.33
N CYS A 583 2.03 17.28 2.17
CA CYS A 583 1.00 16.65 2.99
C CYS A 583 1.35 16.54 4.48
N PHE A 584 2.64 16.60 4.86
CA PHE A 584 3.02 16.49 6.27
C PHE A 584 2.60 17.71 7.10
N ALA A 585 2.40 18.87 6.47
CA ALA A 585 1.91 20.06 7.16
C ALA A 585 0.46 19.88 7.69
N ASN A 586 -0.31 18.95 7.11
CA ASN A 586 -1.66 18.62 7.54
C ASN A 586 -1.70 17.65 8.73
N ILE A 587 -0.55 17.12 9.17
CA ILE A 587 -0.50 16.09 10.22
C ILE A 587 -0.18 16.75 11.56
N THR A 588 -1.10 16.64 12.52
CA THR A 588 -0.95 17.25 13.84
C THR A 588 -0.50 16.25 14.91
N GLU A 589 0.42 16.69 15.76
CA GLU A 589 0.81 15.96 16.97
C GLU A 589 -0.22 16.15 18.08
N PRO A 590 -0.36 15.20 19.03
CA PRO A 590 0.43 13.98 19.19
C PRO A 590 -0.18 12.74 18.53
N PHE A 591 -1.44 12.82 18.11
CA PHE A 591 -2.22 11.66 17.66
C PHE A 591 -2.26 11.48 16.14
N LYS A 592 -1.46 12.26 15.39
CA LYS A 592 -1.43 12.24 13.92
C LYS A 592 -2.80 12.53 13.30
N ILE A 593 -3.58 13.42 13.92
CA ILE A 593 -4.87 13.86 13.39
C ILE A 593 -4.62 14.74 12.17
N TRP A 594 -5.32 14.47 11.08
CA TRP A 594 -5.18 15.25 9.85
C TRP A 594 -6.13 16.44 9.83
N THR A 595 -5.64 17.60 9.40
CA THR A 595 -6.43 18.80 9.13
C THR A 595 -6.61 18.98 7.63
N GLU A 596 -7.76 19.51 7.22
CA GLU A 596 -8.06 19.80 5.82
C GLU A 596 -7.02 20.75 5.21
N ASN A 597 -6.78 21.87 5.88
CA ASN A 597 -5.81 22.88 5.48
C ASN A 597 -4.55 22.81 6.35
N ALA A 598 -3.41 23.19 5.79
CA ALA A 598 -2.11 23.11 6.45
C ALA A 598 -1.95 24.08 7.63
N ASP A 599 -2.79 25.12 7.71
CA ASP A 599 -2.82 26.08 8.82
C ASP A 599 -3.66 25.60 10.02
N GLY A 600 -4.26 24.40 9.92
CA GLY A 600 -5.13 23.80 10.94
C GLY A 600 -6.60 24.24 10.88
N SER A 601 -6.97 25.05 9.88
CA SER A 601 -8.36 25.38 9.58
C SER A 601 -9.06 24.25 8.81
N GLY A 602 -10.37 24.39 8.64
CA GLY A 602 -11.21 23.38 7.99
C GLY A 602 -11.46 22.15 8.87
N ALA A 603 -11.80 21.04 8.23
CA ALA A 603 -12.18 19.81 8.90
C ALA A 603 -11.00 19.15 9.65
N VAL A 604 -11.30 18.49 10.78
CA VAL A 604 -10.33 17.71 11.56
C VAL A 604 -10.60 16.21 11.47
N ASN A 605 -9.55 15.43 11.72
CA ASN A 605 -9.54 14.00 11.40
C ASN A 605 -9.96 13.76 9.93
N PHE A 606 -9.39 14.60 9.05
CA PHE A 606 -9.79 14.71 7.66
C PHE A 606 -9.42 13.44 6.88
N LEU A 607 -10.40 12.53 6.78
CA LEU A 607 -10.27 11.22 6.15
C LEU A 607 -9.95 11.33 4.65
N THR A 608 -10.32 12.43 4.03
CA THR A 608 -10.03 12.72 2.63
C THR A 608 -8.52 12.88 2.38
N GLY A 609 -7.85 13.70 3.19
CA GLY A 609 -6.40 13.85 3.15
C GLY A 609 -5.68 12.54 3.48
N ILE A 610 -6.16 11.82 4.50
CA ILE A 610 -5.69 10.48 4.88
C ILE A 610 -5.80 9.50 3.70
N GLY A 611 -6.96 9.48 3.03
CA GLY A 611 -7.26 8.64 1.89
C GLY A 611 -6.35 8.93 0.70
N GLY A 612 -6.19 10.21 0.34
CA GLY A 612 -5.27 10.65 -0.70
C GLY A 612 -3.82 10.24 -0.42
N PHE A 613 -3.35 10.45 0.82
CA PHE A 613 -1.98 10.08 1.21
C PHE A 613 -1.75 8.56 1.11
N LEU A 614 -2.68 7.75 1.60
CA LEU A 614 -2.61 6.29 1.44
C LEU A 614 -2.65 5.87 -0.03
N GLN A 615 -3.40 6.58 -0.88
CA GLN A 615 -3.40 6.30 -2.32
C GLN A 615 -2.05 6.58 -2.96
N ALA A 616 -1.32 7.61 -2.53
CA ALA A 616 0.03 7.85 -3.04
C ALA A 616 1.00 6.72 -2.67
N ILE A 617 0.81 6.06 -1.52
CA ILE A 617 1.57 4.85 -1.16
C ILE A 617 1.08 3.64 -1.96
N LEU A 618 -0.23 3.36 -1.94
CA LEU A 618 -0.80 2.13 -2.50
C LEU A 618 -0.88 2.13 -4.02
N PHE A 619 -1.11 3.25 -4.67
CA PHE A 619 -1.25 3.36 -6.13
C PHE A 619 -0.13 4.18 -6.76
N GLY A 620 0.55 5.04 -6.00
CA GLY A 620 1.80 5.68 -6.42
C GLY A 620 3.01 4.74 -6.29
N TYR A 621 3.42 4.38 -5.06
CA TYR A 621 4.65 3.61 -4.86
C TYR A 621 4.65 2.23 -5.51
N THR A 622 3.51 1.54 -5.47
CA THR A 622 3.37 0.21 -6.09
C THR A 622 3.05 0.28 -7.59
N GLY A 623 2.53 1.42 -8.06
CA GLY A 623 1.95 1.57 -9.38
C GLY A 623 0.68 0.73 -9.62
N PHE A 624 -0.06 0.34 -8.57
CA PHE A 624 -1.28 -0.47 -8.74
C PHE A 624 -2.29 0.23 -9.67
N ARG A 625 -2.84 -0.49 -10.66
CA ARG A 625 -3.95 0.00 -11.50
C ARG A 625 -4.97 -1.12 -11.68
N ILE A 626 -6.22 -0.83 -11.32
CA ILE A 626 -7.34 -1.78 -11.41
C ILE A 626 -7.93 -1.66 -12.81
N THR A 627 -7.76 -2.68 -13.64
CA THR A 627 -8.31 -2.70 -15.01
C THR A 627 -9.34 -3.82 -15.17
N ASP A 628 -10.14 -3.75 -16.22
CA ASP A 628 -11.12 -4.78 -16.58
C ASP A 628 -10.52 -6.19 -16.70
N LYS A 629 -9.25 -6.27 -17.15
CA LYS A 629 -8.52 -7.52 -17.44
C LYS A 629 -7.53 -7.94 -16.36
N SER A 630 -6.99 -7.01 -15.58
CA SER A 630 -5.84 -7.28 -14.70
C SER A 630 -5.68 -6.26 -13.57
N LEU A 631 -5.06 -6.68 -12.47
CA LEU A 631 -4.42 -5.79 -11.51
C LEU A 631 -2.97 -5.53 -11.96
N LYS A 632 -2.71 -4.37 -12.54
CA LYS A 632 -1.35 -3.97 -12.95
C LYS A 632 -0.58 -3.41 -11.76
N PHE A 633 0.74 -3.51 -11.79
CA PHE A 633 1.66 -2.86 -10.86
C PHE A 633 2.96 -2.49 -11.59
N ASP A 634 3.51 -1.33 -11.27
CA ASP A 634 4.72 -0.81 -11.89
C ASP A 634 5.47 0.08 -10.87
N PRO A 635 6.10 -0.54 -9.87
CA PRO A 635 6.54 0.13 -8.65
C PRO A 635 7.64 1.16 -8.90
N ILE A 636 7.56 2.27 -8.17
CA ILE A 636 8.61 3.28 -8.07
C ILE A 636 8.50 3.98 -6.71
N PHE A 637 9.60 4.13 -6.00
CA PHE A 637 9.59 4.87 -4.74
C PHE A 637 10.88 5.66 -4.54
N PRO A 638 10.84 6.72 -3.71
CA PRO A 638 11.99 7.55 -3.39
C PRO A 638 13.18 6.79 -2.79
N ASP A 639 14.36 7.41 -2.85
CA ASP A 639 15.61 6.78 -2.43
C ASP A 639 15.68 6.44 -0.93
N ASP A 640 14.95 7.16 -0.09
CA ASP A 640 14.82 6.89 1.33
C ASP A 640 14.05 5.61 1.64
N VAL A 641 13.23 5.11 0.72
CA VAL A 641 12.48 3.86 0.88
C VAL A 641 13.34 2.68 0.44
N LYS A 642 13.68 1.81 1.40
CA LYS A 642 14.48 0.59 1.17
C LYS A 642 13.62 -0.61 0.82
N LYS A 643 12.44 -0.69 1.45
CA LYS A 643 11.51 -1.81 1.33
C LYS A 643 10.09 -1.35 1.59
N LEU A 644 9.16 -1.87 0.81
CA LEU A 644 7.72 -1.70 0.99
C LEU A 644 7.05 -3.08 0.92
N CYS A 645 6.26 -3.42 1.93
CA CYS A 645 5.46 -4.64 1.98
C CYS A 645 3.98 -4.27 2.04
N ILE A 646 3.19 -4.79 1.10
CA ILE A 646 1.73 -4.64 1.10
C ILE A 646 1.13 -6.04 1.25
N LYS A 647 0.40 -6.29 2.33
CA LYS A 647 -0.18 -7.62 2.60
C LYS A 647 -1.69 -7.58 2.59
N GLY A 648 -2.29 -8.66 2.10
CA GLY A 648 -3.74 -8.87 2.10
C GLY A 648 -4.50 -8.22 0.94
N ILE A 649 -3.84 -7.94 -0.19
CA ILE A 649 -4.52 -7.45 -1.40
C ILE A 649 -5.51 -8.49 -1.90
N CYS A 650 -6.78 -8.12 -2.05
CA CYS A 650 -7.87 -9.00 -2.43
C CYS A 650 -8.24 -8.84 -3.91
N TYR A 651 -7.84 -9.78 -4.77
CA TYR A 651 -8.14 -9.75 -6.21
C TYR A 651 -8.87 -11.00 -6.68
N LEU A 652 -10.05 -10.84 -7.28
CA LEU A 652 -10.90 -11.95 -7.77
C LEU A 652 -11.12 -13.05 -6.72
N GLY A 653 -11.33 -12.65 -5.46
CA GLY A 653 -11.51 -13.56 -4.33
C GLY A 653 -10.22 -14.20 -3.78
N ASN A 654 -9.04 -13.86 -4.31
CA ASN A 654 -7.74 -14.35 -3.85
C ASN A 654 -7.06 -13.32 -2.96
N LYS A 655 -6.22 -13.76 -2.01
CA LYS A 655 -5.37 -12.87 -1.19
C LYS A 655 -3.92 -12.93 -1.64
N LEU A 656 -3.34 -11.75 -1.88
CA LEU A 656 -1.99 -11.57 -2.40
C LEU A 656 -1.16 -10.70 -1.44
N ASP A 657 0.09 -11.09 -1.27
CA ASP A 657 1.11 -10.29 -0.58
C ASP A 657 2.17 -9.83 -1.58
N PHE A 658 2.57 -8.56 -1.47
CA PHE A 658 3.57 -7.93 -2.30
C PHE A 658 4.73 -7.43 -1.44
N MET A 659 5.95 -7.64 -1.91
CA MET A 659 7.15 -7.03 -1.36
C MET A 659 7.91 -6.34 -2.48
N PHE A 660 8.27 -5.09 -2.26
CA PHE A 660 9.06 -4.28 -3.19
C PHE A 660 10.33 -3.82 -2.50
N THR A 661 11.46 -4.03 -3.18
CA THR A 661 12.77 -3.46 -2.86
C THR A 661 13.32 -2.80 -4.12
N ARG A 662 14.44 -2.07 -4.02
CA ARG A 662 15.07 -1.47 -5.21
C ARG A 662 15.42 -2.47 -6.29
N ASP A 663 15.82 -3.68 -5.89
CA ASP A 663 16.35 -4.68 -6.80
C ASP A 663 15.31 -5.75 -7.16
N ILE A 664 14.43 -6.10 -6.22
CA ILE A 664 13.51 -7.23 -6.34
C ILE A 664 12.09 -6.83 -5.91
N MET A 665 11.11 -7.22 -6.72
CA MET A 665 9.70 -7.29 -6.35
C MET A 665 9.27 -8.75 -6.22
N THR A 666 8.38 -9.05 -5.29
CA THR A 666 7.87 -10.39 -5.03
C THR A 666 6.35 -10.33 -4.89
N VAL A 667 5.67 -11.30 -5.48
CA VAL A 667 4.22 -11.52 -5.34
C VAL A 667 3.99 -12.93 -4.81
N GLU A 668 3.18 -13.06 -3.76
CA GLU A 668 2.82 -14.34 -3.16
C GLU A 668 1.30 -14.48 -3.07
N LEU A 669 0.79 -15.63 -3.50
CA LEU A 669 -0.60 -16.01 -3.30
C LEU A 669 -0.75 -16.66 -1.93
N MET A 670 -1.48 -16.01 -1.02
CA MET A 670 -1.66 -16.47 0.36
C MET A 670 -2.87 -17.40 0.51
N SER A 671 -3.96 -17.08 -0.20
CA SER A 671 -5.14 -17.94 -0.26
C SER A 671 -5.90 -17.73 -1.56
N ALA A 672 -6.62 -18.77 -1.99
CA ALA A 672 -7.45 -18.74 -3.18
C ALA A 672 -8.89 -19.14 -2.85
N LEU A 673 -9.85 -18.59 -3.58
CA LEU A 673 -11.26 -18.93 -3.44
C LEU A 673 -11.51 -20.36 -3.98
N LYS A 674 -12.08 -21.25 -3.16
CA LYS A 674 -12.31 -22.66 -3.55
C LYS A 674 -13.35 -22.84 -4.67
N SER A 675 -14.26 -21.88 -4.85
CA SER A 675 -15.42 -21.96 -5.76
C SER A 675 -15.15 -21.41 -7.16
N GLN A 676 -14.00 -20.77 -7.39
CA GLN A 676 -13.60 -20.28 -8.71
C GLN A 676 -12.29 -20.97 -9.11
N ASN A 677 -12.26 -21.56 -10.31
CA ASN A 677 -11.10 -22.22 -10.90
C ASN A 677 -10.04 -21.17 -11.38
N CYS A 678 -9.84 -20.10 -10.60
CA CYS A 678 -9.02 -18.95 -10.96
C CYS A 678 -7.56 -19.21 -10.59
N SER A 679 -6.82 -19.87 -11.48
CA SER A 679 -5.37 -19.74 -11.47
C SER A 679 -5.01 -18.30 -11.86
N LEU A 680 -4.44 -17.54 -10.92
CA LEU A 680 -3.88 -16.23 -11.23
C LEU A 680 -2.49 -16.41 -11.84
N ASP A 681 -2.25 -15.71 -12.94
CA ASP A 681 -0.95 -15.63 -13.59
C ASP A 681 -0.39 -14.22 -13.46
N VAL A 682 0.92 -14.11 -13.20
CA VAL A 682 1.65 -12.84 -13.34
C VAL A 682 2.17 -12.75 -14.77
N ILE A 683 1.86 -11.64 -15.45
CA ILE A 683 2.19 -11.41 -16.86
C ILE A 683 3.16 -10.24 -16.99
N PHE A 684 4.22 -10.43 -17.79
CA PHE A 684 5.24 -9.40 -18.07
C PHE A 684 4.98 -8.69 -19.40
N GLY A 685 4.56 -7.42 -19.34
CA GLY A 685 4.50 -6.52 -20.50
C GLY A 685 3.82 -7.10 -21.75
N GLU A 686 4.14 -6.57 -22.93
CA GLU A 686 3.55 -6.95 -24.23
C GLU A 686 3.93 -8.37 -24.73
N HIS A 687 4.54 -9.22 -23.89
CA HIS A 687 5.19 -10.46 -24.33
C HIS A 687 4.64 -11.76 -23.70
N GLU A 688 3.38 -11.75 -23.22
CA GLU A 688 2.56 -12.94 -22.89
C GLU A 688 3.24 -14.05 -22.05
N THR A 689 4.33 -13.73 -21.33
CA THR A 689 4.97 -14.70 -20.44
C THR A 689 4.16 -14.76 -19.15
N CYS A 690 3.36 -15.82 -19.01
CA CYS A 690 2.53 -16.07 -17.84
C CYS A 690 3.28 -16.93 -16.81
N LEU A 691 3.32 -16.49 -15.56
CA LEU A 691 3.80 -17.27 -14.43
C LEU A 691 2.65 -17.59 -13.48
N PRO A 692 2.28 -18.86 -13.32
CA PRO A 692 1.19 -19.23 -12.43
C PRO A 692 1.57 -18.98 -10.98
N LEU A 693 0.67 -18.35 -10.24
CA LEU A 693 0.76 -18.21 -8.80
C LEU A 693 0.22 -19.46 -8.11
N TYR A 694 1.02 -20.03 -7.21
CA TYR A 694 0.61 -21.12 -6.34
C TYR A 694 0.60 -20.65 -4.90
N ILE A 695 -0.35 -21.18 -4.12
CA ILE A 695 -0.48 -20.83 -2.71
C ILE A 695 0.84 -21.12 -1.96
N GLY A 696 1.35 -20.12 -1.24
CA GLY A 696 2.58 -20.22 -0.45
C GLY A 696 3.87 -20.33 -1.26
N LYS A 697 3.82 -20.04 -2.57
CA LYS A 697 5.00 -20.03 -3.45
C LYS A 697 5.18 -18.63 -4.04
N PRO A 698 6.07 -17.80 -3.46
CA PRO A 698 6.32 -16.47 -3.98
C PRO A 698 7.00 -16.52 -5.34
N VAL A 699 6.69 -15.54 -6.20
CA VAL A 699 7.34 -15.33 -7.48
C VAL A 699 8.05 -13.98 -7.44
N SER A 700 9.33 -13.94 -7.80
CA SER A 700 10.20 -12.77 -7.63
C SER A 700 10.83 -12.30 -8.93
N PHE A 701 10.95 -10.99 -9.10
CA PHE A 701 11.37 -10.33 -10.34
C PHE A 701 12.24 -9.11 -10.05
N PRO A 702 13.14 -8.72 -10.96
CA PRO A 702 13.84 -7.45 -10.83
C PRO A 702 12.88 -6.26 -10.83
N THR A 703 12.99 -5.34 -9.86
CA THR A 703 12.15 -4.12 -9.80
C THR A 703 12.46 -3.16 -10.96
N GLN A 704 13.67 -3.22 -11.51
CA GLN A 704 14.08 -2.48 -12.69
C GLN A 704 14.72 -3.42 -13.73
N ILE A 705 14.41 -3.23 -15.01
CA ILE A 705 15.10 -3.93 -16.09
C ILE A 705 16.52 -3.33 -16.22
N PRO A 706 17.61 -4.09 -16.02
CA PRO A 706 18.96 -3.53 -16.08
C PRO A 706 19.26 -2.90 -17.44
N HIS A 707 19.78 -1.67 -17.47
CA HIS A 707 20.10 -0.92 -18.71
C HIS A 707 20.93 -1.72 -19.73
N GLY A 708 21.87 -2.55 -19.26
CA GLY A 708 22.68 -3.41 -20.12
C GLY A 708 21.87 -4.50 -20.85
N LEU A 709 20.84 -5.04 -20.19
CA LEU A 709 19.93 -6.04 -20.78
C LEU A 709 19.08 -5.38 -21.87
N LYS A 710 18.57 -4.16 -21.65
CA LYS A 710 17.81 -3.41 -22.65
C LYS A 710 18.64 -3.20 -23.94
N SER A 711 19.92 -2.84 -23.82
CA SER A 711 20.82 -2.67 -24.99
C SER A 711 21.15 -3.99 -25.71
N LEU A 712 21.32 -5.09 -24.97
CA LEU A 712 21.59 -6.41 -25.52
C LEU A 712 20.39 -6.91 -26.34
N LEU A 713 19.18 -6.67 -25.83
CA LEU A 713 17.91 -7.04 -26.46
C LEU A 713 17.58 -6.22 -27.70
N THR A 714 17.94 -4.92 -27.71
CA THR A 714 17.85 -4.08 -28.92
C THR A 714 18.89 -4.46 -29.97
N SER A 715 20.05 -5.02 -29.57
CA SER A 715 21.08 -5.48 -30.52
C SER A 715 20.77 -6.83 -31.17
N LEU A 716 20.07 -7.73 -30.45
CA LEU A 716 19.70 -9.07 -30.91
C LEU A 716 18.51 -9.09 -31.90
N THR A 717 17.74 -8.00 -31.98
CA THR A 717 16.55 -7.87 -32.81
C THR A 717 16.82 -7.18 -34.16
N ARG A 718 18.08 -6.84 -34.47
CA ARG A 718 18.46 -6.14 -35.72
C ARG A 718 18.74 -7.05 -36.93
N ASP A 719 18.67 -8.37 -36.81
CA ASP A 719 18.80 -9.29 -37.96
C ASP A 719 17.45 -9.88 -38.36
N ASN A 720 16.92 -9.41 -39.49
CA ASN A 720 15.60 -9.73 -40.06
C ASN A 720 15.47 -11.17 -40.62
N THR A 721 16.07 -12.18 -39.99
CA THR A 721 16.04 -13.57 -40.49
C THR A 721 15.65 -14.66 -39.47
N LEU A 722 15.15 -14.31 -38.29
CA LEU A 722 14.67 -15.29 -37.30
C LEU A 722 13.19 -15.10 -36.97
N THR A 723 12.33 -15.89 -37.62
CA THR A 723 10.98 -16.15 -37.15
C THR A 723 11.02 -17.20 -36.01
N HIS A 724 10.35 -16.86 -34.91
CA HIS A 724 10.01 -17.71 -33.74
C HIS A 724 11.14 -18.12 -32.78
N ARG A 725 11.59 -17.18 -31.94
CA ARG A 725 11.76 -17.26 -30.46
C ARG A 725 12.86 -16.30 -30.01
N ASP A 726 12.48 -15.37 -29.14
CA ASP A 726 13.32 -14.28 -28.64
C ASP A 726 14.23 -14.74 -27.47
N PRO A 727 15.57 -14.51 -27.50
CA PRO A 727 16.50 -14.92 -26.43
C PRO A 727 16.19 -14.33 -25.04
N THR A 728 15.52 -13.17 -24.98
CA THR A 728 15.00 -12.51 -23.76
C THR A 728 14.14 -13.44 -22.90
N HIS A 729 13.32 -14.22 -23.61
CA HIS A 729 12.33 -15.14 -23.05
C HIS A 729 13.00 -16.32 -22.33
N THR A 730 14.27 -16.59 -22.61
CA THR A 730 15.01 -17.72 -22.00
C THR A 730 15.57 -17.33 -20.64
N LEU A 731 16.09 -16.11 -20.47
CA LEU A 731 16.66 -15.66 -19.20
C LEU A 731 15.59 -15.34 -18.14
N ALA A 732 14.49 -14.69 -18.52
CA ALA A 732 13.38 -14.40 -17.60
C ALA A 732 12.69 -15.68 -17.11
N HIS A 733 12.48 -16.65 -18.02
CA HIS A 733 11.90 -17.96 -17.69
C HIS A 733 12.85 -18.82 -16.84
N ILE A 734 14.17 -18.70 -17.02
CA ILE A 734 15.20 -19.38 -16.22
C ILE A 734 15.35 -18.75 -14.82
N MET A 735 15.27 -17.42 -14.70
CA MET A 735 15.32 -16.71 -13.42
C MET A 735 14.05 -16.91 -12.58
N ALA A 736 12.89 -17.12 -13.23
CA ALA A 736 11.62 -17.39 -12.56
C ALA A 736 11.50 -18.81 -11.97
N TYR A 737 12.31 -19.78 -12.43
CA TYR A 737 12.09 -21.21 -12.14
C TYR A 737 13.16 -21.92 -11.30
N THR A 738 14.25 -21.29 -10.86
CA THR A 738 15.32 -22.05 -10.19
C THR A 738 15.93 -21.36 -8.97
N THR A 739 15.90 -22.09 -7.87
CA THR A 739 16.66 -21.86 -6.63
C THR A 739 18.03 -22.54 -6.66
N THR A 740 18.52 -22.97 -7.84
CA THR A 740 19.76 -23.77 -8.01
C THR A 740 20.67 -23.25 -9.13
N PRO A 741 22.01 -23.43 -9.03
CA PRO A 741 22.99 -22.95 -10.01
C PRO A 741 22.90 -23.70 -11.36
N PHE A 742 23.16 -22.99 -12.46
CA PHE A 742 23.06 -23.54 -13.83
C PHE A 742 24.38 -24.12 -14.33
N ARG A 743 24.29 -25.23 -15.09
CA ARG A 743 25.46 -25.90 -15.69
C ARG A 743 25.45 -25.75 -17.20
N ILE A 744 26.46 -25.07 -17.76
CA ILE A 744 26.66 -24.94 -19.20
C ILE A 744 27.79 -25.87 -19.64
N THR A 745 27.60 -26.63 -20.71
CA THR A 745 28.65 -27.49 -21.27
C THR A 745 28.86 -27.18 -22.75
N THR A 746 30.13 -27.06 -23.15
CA THR A 746 30.52 -26.89 -24.55
C THR A 746 31.20 -28.17 -25.05
N GLN A 747 30.79 -28.70 -26.21
CA GLN A 747 31.33 -29.95 -26.74
C GLN A 747 31.40 -29.92 -28.27
N ASN A 748 32.52 -30.37 -28.85
CA ASN A 748 32.64 -30.55 -30.29
C ASN A 748 32.25 -31.99 -30.64
N CYS A 749 31.20 -32.18 -31.45
CA CYS A 749 30.51 -33.46 -31.56
C CYS A 749 30.93 -34.34 -32.75
N ARG A 750 31.76 -33.82 -33.67
CA ARG A 750 32.23 -34.47 -34.92
C ARG A 750 31.32 -35.62 -35.43
N GLY A 751 30.29 -35.24 -36.17
CA GLY A 751 29.42 -36.11 -36.95
C GLY A 751 28.21 -36.63 -36.18
N LEU A 752 27.19 -35.78 -36.04
CA LEU A 752 25.82 -36.12 -35.59
C LEU A 752 24.98 -36.95 -36.59
N ASN A 753 25.61 -37.44 -37.67
CA ASN A 753 24.92 -38.03 -38.82
C ASN A 753 24.29 -39.40 -38.54
N THR A 754 24.70 -40.10 -37.48
CA THR A 754 24.19 -41.43 -37.10
C THR A 754 23.26 -41.36 -35.88
N PRO A 755 22.09 -42.05 -35.89
CA PRO A 755 21.15 -42.09 -34.76
C PRO A 755 21.76 -42.56 -33.43
N GLU A 756 22.70 -43.50 -33.47
CA GLU A 756 23.32 -44.10 -32.28
C GLU A 756 24.14 -43.06 -31.50
N LYS A 757 24.93 -42.23 -32.21
CA LYS A 757 25.69 -41.12 -31.61
C LYS A 757 24.80 -40.05 -30.98
N ARG A 758 23.65 -39.74 -31.60
CA ARG A 758 22.66 -38.79 -31.06
C ARG A 758 22.05 -39.30 -29.75
N SER A 759 21.72 -40.59 -29.68
CA SER A 759 21.17 -41.21 -28.48
C SER A 759 22.20 -41.22 -27.33
N HIS A 760 23.47 -41.51 -27.64
CA HIS A 760 24.53 -41.54 -26.63
C HIS A 760 24.85 -40.15 -26.06
N LEU A 761 24.93 -39.12 -26.91
CA LEU A 761 25.13 -37.73 -26.49
C LEU A 761 23.98 -37.23 -25.59
N LEU A 762 22.73 -37.60 -25.91
CA LEU A 762 21.57 -37.31 -25.06
C LEU A 762 21.66 -37.96 -23.69
N GLN A 763 22.15 -39.21 -23.62
CA GLN A 763 22.35 -39.90 -22.34
C GLN A 763 23.45 -39.24 -21.50
N GLU A 764 24.53 -38.77 -22.11
CA GLU A 764 25.61 -38.05 -21.40
C GLU A 764 25.13 -36.70 -20.86
N LEU A 765 24.43 -35.90 -21.68
CA LEU A 765 23.87 -34.61 -21.25
C LEU A 765 22.87 -34.78 -20.09
N LYS A 766 22.05 -35.84 -20.15
CA LYS A 766 21.14 -36.23 -19.05
C LYS A 766 21.90 -36.60 -17.78
N ARG A 767 22.92 -37.44 -17.89
CA ARG A 767 23.73 -37.89 -16.75
C ARG A 767 24.53 -36.76 -16.12
N GLY A 768 24.90 -35.74 -16.89
CA GLY A 768 25.64 -34.56 -16.43
C GLY A 768 24.79 -33.47 -15.77
N GLN A 769 23.46 -33.60 -15.77
CA GLN A 769 22.52 -32.55 -15.34
C GLN A 769 22.83 -31.18 -15.98
N VAL A 770 23.01 -31.16 -17.31
CA VAL A 770 23.39 -29.96 -18.05
C VAL A 770 22.15 -29.10 -18.32
N SER A 771 22.19 -27.82 -17.92
CA SER A 771 21.11 -26.85 -18.12
C SER A 771 21.12 -26.25 -19.52
N ILE A 772 22.32 -26.02 -20.10
CA ILE A 772 22.51 -25.50 -21.46
C ILE A 772 23.69 -26.24 -22.13
N ALA A 773 23.49 -26.78 -23.33
CA ALA A 773 24.55 -27.45 -24.11
C ALA A 773 24.86 -26.69 -25.40
N MET A 774 26.13 -26.31 -25.60
CA MET A 774 26.62 -25.66 -26.81
C MET A 774 27.45 -26.66 -27.61
N LEU A 775 26.86 -27.20 -28.69
CA LEU A 775 27.45 -28.27 -29.47
C LEU A 775 28.05 -27.71 -30.76
N GLN A 776 29.37 -27.77 -30.89
CA GLN A 776 30.07 -27.34 -32.09
C GLN A 776 30.18 -28.54 -33.04
N GLU A 777 29.75 -28.37 -34.29
CA GLU A 777 29.80 -29.42 -35.31
C GLU A 777 30.61 -28.90 -36.49
N THR A 778 31.72 -29.56 -36.83
CA THR A 778 32.69 -29.04 -37.80
C THR A 778 32.32 -29.33 -39.27
N HIS A 779 31.23 -30.05 -39.54
CA HIS A 779 30.89 -30.51 -40.90
C HIS A 779 29.39 -30.43 -41.25
N LEU A 780 28.74 -29.29 -41.05
CA LEU A 780 27.35 -29.07 -41.52
C LEU A 780 27.32 -28.30 -42.85
N LYS A 781 26.58 -28.81 -43.83
CA LYS A 781 26.15 -28.03 -45.00
C LYS A 781 24.78 -27.40 -44.70
N PRO A 782 24.42 -26.25 -45.33
CA PRO A 782 23.14 -25.57 -45.08
C PRO A 782 21.87 -26.41 -45.33
N THR A 783 22.01 -27.54 -46.03
CA THR A 783 20.90 -28.42 -46.44
C THR A 783 20.61 -29.57 -45.47
N ASP A 784 21.41 -29.77 -44.42
CA ASP A 784 21.28 -30.93 -43.53
C ASP A 784 20.17 -30.73 -42.47
N LYS A 785 19.22 -31.67 -42.38
CA LYS A 785 18.00 -31.59 -41.53
C LYS A 785 18.01 -32.48 -40.28
N TYR A 786 19.17 -32.72 -39.66
CA TYR A 786 19.23 -33.60 -38.48
C TYR A 786 19.30 -32.81 -37.18
N LYS A 787 18.17 -32.72 -36.45
CA LYS A 787 18.09 -32.06 -35.12
C LYS A 787 18.03 -33.11 -33.99
N LEU A 788 18.80 -32.88 -32.93
CA LEU A 788 18.60 -33.52 -31.63
C LEU A 788 17.36 -32.90 -30.97
N LYS A 789 16.27 -33.65 -30.86
CA LYS A 789 15.03 -33.23 -30.17
C LYS A 789 14.69 -34.24 -29.08
N ASP A 790 14.69 -33.77 -27.83
CA ASP A 790 14.11 -34.46 -26.67
C ASP A 790 13.20 -33.45 -25.96
N ARG A 791 11.98 -33.87 -25.58
CA ARG A 791 10.96 -32.98 -24.99
C ARG A 791 11.35 -32.45 -23.60
N ASN A 792 12.36 -33.04 -22.95
CA ASN A 792 12.79 -32.67 -21.60
C ASN A 792 14.03 -31.75 -21.56
N PHE A 793 14.53 -31.23 -22.71
CA PHE A 793 15.69 -30.32 -22.76
C PHE A 793 15.40 -29.08 -23.63
N PRO A 794 15.56 -27.85 -23.12
CA PRO A 794 15.45 -26.66 -23.94
C PRO A 794 16.83 -26.21 -24.45
N ILE A 795 16.97 -26.25 -25.78
CA ILE A 795 17.89 -25.50 -26.67
C ILE A 795 19.28 -26.10 -26.95
N ASN A 796 19.58 -26.30 -28.25
CA ASN A 796 20.90 -26.54 -28.84
C ASN A 796 21.29 -25.32 -29.69
N TYR A 797 22.44 -24.69 -29.46
CA TYR A 797 22.96 -23.58 -30.29
C TYR A 797 24.08 -24.05 -31.24
N HIS A 798 24.02 -23.59 -32.50
CA HIS A 798 25.12 -23.66 -33.47
C HIS A 798 25.66 -22.24 -33.66
N SER A 799 26.97 -22.00 -33.45
CA SER A 799 27.55 -20.67 -33.58
C SER A 799 28.82 -20.67 -34.44
N THR A 800 28.95 -19.66 -35.31
CA THR A 800 30.24 -19.14 -35.76
C THR A 800 30.27 -17.62 -35.57
N HIS A 801 31.36 -17.13 -34.97
CA HIS A 801 31.88 -15.74 -34.86
C HIS A 801 31.61 -14.89 -33.59
N PRO A 802 32.51 -13.93 -33.25
CA PRO A 802 33.01 -13.74 -31.89
C PRO A 802 33.00 -12.26 -31.46
N MET A 803 32.19 -11.88 -30.48
CA MET A 803 32.57 -10.73 -29.65
C MET A 803 32.25 -11.02 -28.19
N ALA A 804 33.33 -11.04 -27.43
CA ALA A 804 33.40 -11.30 -26.01
C ALA A 804 33.41 -9.97 -25.26
N GLN A 805 32.31 -9.67 -24.56
CA GLN A 805 32.33 -8.90 -23.32
C GLN A 805 31.23 -9.45 -22.41
N GLY A 806 31.61 -10.31 -21.46
CA GLY A 806 30.65 -10.97 -20.56
C GLY A 806 31.21 -12.08 -19.67
N LEU A 807 32.52 -12.35 -19.69
CA LEU A 807 33.14 -13.47 -18.95
C LEU A 807 33.60 -13.11 -17.52
N GLN A 808 33.04 -12.06 -16.89
CA GLN A 808 33.38 -11.70 -15.51
C GLN A 808 32.51 -12.37 -14.42
N ARG A 809 31.74 -13.43 -14.76
CA ARG A 809 30.78 -14.10 -13.84
C ARG A 809 30.97 -15.62 -13.74
N LEU A 810 32.21 -16.09 -13.86
CA LEU A 810 32.53 -17.50 -13.92
C LEU A 810 32.95 -18.02 -12.53
N TRP A 811 32.14 -18.89 -11.91
CA TRP A 811 32.43 -19.41 -10.57
C TRP A 811 33.40 -20.61 -10.64
N LYS A 812 33.14 -21.60 -11.50
CA LYS A 812 34.04 -22.75 -11.70
C LYS A 812 34.01 -23.20 -13.16
N ALA A 813 35.18 -23.45 -13.74
CA ALA A 813 35.33 -24.16 -15.02
C ALA A 813 36.06 -25.49 -14.80
N GLU A 814 35.57 -26.56 -15.40
CA GLU A 814 36.22 -27.88 -15.42
C GLU A 814 36.41 -28.36 -16.86
N ILE A 815 37.63 -28.78 -17.17
CA ILE A 815 37.98 -29.39 -18.45
C ILE A 815 37.84 -30.92 -18.31
N ARG A 816 36.94 -31.53 -19.07
CA ARG A 816 36.69 -32.98 -19.08
C ARG A 816 37.37 -33.64 -20.27
N ILE A 817 38.13 -34.70 -19.99
CA ILE A 817 38.78 -35.51 -21.02
C ILE A 817 37.75 -36.51 -21.57
N THR A 818 37.48 -36.46 -22.87
CA THR A 818 36.57 -37.37 -23.58
C THR A 818 37.34 -38.35 -24.47
N PRO A 819 37.05 -39.67 -24.47
CA PRO A 819 37.88 -40.67 -25.15
C PRO A 819 37.86 -40.64 -26.69
N TRP A 820 37.01 -39.80 -27.30
CA TRP A 820 36.66 -39.88 -28.73
C TRP A 820 36.85 -38.54 -29.47
N SER A 821 37.43 -37.55 -28.79
CA SER A 821 37.72 -36.20 -29.31
C SER A 821 39.08 -35.75 -28.83
N ASP A 822 39.88 -35.21 -29.77
CA ASP A 822 41.16 -34.55 -29.58
C ASP A 822 41.04 -33.20 -28.84
N HIS A 823 39.81 -32.75 -28.56
CA HIS A 823 39.49 -31.58 -27.75
C HIS A 823 38.71 -31.98 -26.48
N SER A 824 39.11 -31.41 -25.33
CA SER A 824 38.45 -31.62 -24.04
C SER A 824 37.22 -30.71 -23.89
N ALA A 825 36.11 -31.24 -23.38
CA ALA A 825 34.89 -30.47 -23.15
C ALA A 825 35.06 -29.54 -21.95
N VAL A 826 34.62 -28.28 -22.04
CA VAL A 826 34.66 -27.33 -20.92
C VAL A 826 33.27 -27.21 -20.33
N SER A 827 33.12 -27.58 -19.05
CA SER A 827 31.91 -27.37 -18.26
C SER A 827 32.10 -26.13 -17.41
N ILE A 828 31.16 -25.19 -17.51
CA ILE A 828 31.20 -23.90 -16.83
C ILE A 828 30.00 -23.82 -15.89
N LEU A 829 30.26 -23.57 -14.62
CA LEU A 829 29.27 -23.21 -13.61
C LEU A 829 29.26 -21.68 -13.48
N LEU A 830 28.13 -21.06 -13.82
CA LEU A 830 27.92 -19.61 -13.66
C LEU A 830 27.13 -19.36 -12.37
N ASP A 831 27.56 -18.37 -11.58
CA ASP A 831 26.86 -18.00 -10.35
C ASP A 831 25.59 -17.20 -10.67
N SER A 832 24.54 -17.40 -9.87
CA SER A 832 23.30 -16.62 -9.97
C SER A 832 23.52 -15.26 -9.31
N PRO A 833 23.06 -14.14 -9.90
CA PRO A 833 23.12 -12.83 -9.25
C PRO A 833 22.34 -12.77 -7.92
N MET A 834 21.53 -13.79 -7.58
CA MET A 834 20.85 -13.92 -6.28
C MET A 834 21.77 -14.25 -5.10
N PHE A 835 23.04 -14.60 -5.32
CA PHE A 835 24.02 -14.79 -4.23
C PHE A 835 25.15 -13.76 -4.37
N ARG A 836 25.11 -12.70 -3.55
CA ARG A 836 26.35 -12.00 -3.16
C ARG A 836 26.72 -12.49 -1.77
N PRO A 837 27.65 -13.44 -1.60
CA PRO A 837 28.36 -13.52 -0.35
C PRO A 837 29.29 -12.29 -0.26
N THR A 838 29.43 -11.78 0.96
CA THR A 838 30.37 -10.71 1.30
C THR A 838 31.75 -10.99 0.73
N ARG A 839 32.37 -9.97 0.13
CA ARG A 839 33.70 -10.02 -0.50
C ARG A 839 34.66 -10.86 0.34
N THR A 840 35.14 -11.99 -0.19
CA THR A 840 36.28 -12.69 0.40
C THR A 840 37.55 -11.95 0.03
N ALA A 841 38.20 -11.36 1.02
CA ALA A 841 39.59 -10.94 0.87
C ALA A 841 40.44 -12.17 0.53
N TRP A 842 41.42 -12.01 -0.36
CA TRP A 842 42.43 -13.04 -0.61
C TRP A 842 43.09 -13.43 0.72
N ARG A 843 42.88 -14.66 1.18
CA ARG A 843 43.68 -15.23 2.29
C ARG A 843 44.78 -16.08 1.69
N MET A 844 46.00 -15.60 1.80
CA MET A 844 47.20 -16.37 1.46
C MET A 844 47.66 -17.17 2.67
N ASN A 845 48.35 -18.29 2.43
CA ASN A 845 48.90 -19.10 3.51
C ASN A 845 50.10 -18.37 4.13
N GLU A 846 49.92 -17.83 5.35
CA GLU A 846 50.92 -17.03 6.05
C GLU A 846 52.24 -17.78 6.28
N SER A 847 52.23 -19.11 6.36
CA SER A 847 53.46 -19.90 6.55
C SER A 847 54.36 -19.98 5.31
N LEU A 848 53.78 -19.81 4.11
CA LEU A 848 54.56 -19.70 2.87
C LEU A 848 55.13 -18.31 2.69
N LEU A 849 54.41 -17.28 3.14
CA LEU A 849 54.84 -15.90 3.05
C LEU A 849 55.84 -15.51 4.13
N SER A 850 56.03 -16.31 5.19
CA SER A 850 57.06 -16.10 6.20
C SER A 850 58.40 -16.75 5.88
N ASP A 851 58.47 -17.55 4.80
CA ASP A 851 59.71 -18.16 4.32
C ASP A 851 60.50 -17.16 3.46
N LEU A 852 61.71 -16.82 3.92
CA LEU A 852 62.54 -15.75 3.33
C LEU A 852 62.96 -16.07 1.88
N ASP A 853 63.11 -17.35 1.53
CA ASP A 853 63.50 -17.76 0.19
C ASP A 853 62.31 -17.62 -0.78
N VAL A 854 61.09 -17.91 -0.29
CA VAL A 854 59.85 -17.69 -1.04
C VAL A 854 59.58 -16.20 -1.25
N GLN A 855 59.83 -15.36 -0.24
CA GLN A 855 59.70 -13.90 -0.38
C GLN A 855 60.64 -13.34 -1.46
N THR A 856 61.87 -13.84 -1.51
CA THR A 856 62.88 -13.40 -2.49
C THR A 856 62.46 -13.79 -3.91
N GLN A 857 62.05 -15.04 -4.12
CA GLN A 857 61.56 -15.53 -5.43
C GLN A 857 60.30 -14.79 -5.90
N LEU A 858 59.37 -14.48 -5.00
CA LEU A 858 58.17 -13.73 -5.34
C LEU A 858 58.48 -12.29 -5.74
N THR A 859 59.43 -11.66 -5.05
CA THR A 859 59.84 -10.28 -5.34
C THR A 859 60.49 -10.19 -6.72
N GLU A 860 61.38 -11.11 -7.07
CA GLU A 860 61.95 -11.19 -8.42
C GLU A 860 60.86 -11.44 -9.48
N HIS A 861 59.93 -12.36 -9.23
CA HIS A 861 58.87 -12.66 -10.18
C HIS A 861 57.94 -11.47 -10.42
N LEU A 862 57.53 -10.77 -9.35
CA LEU A 862 56.71 -9.56 -9.42
C LEU A 862 57.40 -8.50 -10.28
N ASN A 863 58.68 -8.24 -10.01
CA ASN A 863 59.45 -7.25 -10.75
C ASN A 863 59.59 -7.62 -12.23
N ASN A 864 59.91 -8.88 -12.54
CA ASN A 864 60.04 -9.34 -13.92
C ASN A 864 58.71 -9.24 -14.67
N TYR A 865 57.60 -9.67 -14.06
CA TYR A 865 56.30 -9.63 -14.72
C TYR A 865 55.90 -8.20 -15.08
N PHE A 866 56.02 -7.24 -14.15
CA PHE A 866 55.65 -5.86 -14.44
C PHE A 866 56.65 -5.17 -15.37
N ASN A 867 57.95 -5.47 -15.29
CA ASN A 867 58.92 -4.91 -16.24
C ASN A 867 58.68 -5.38 -17.68
N GLU A 868 58.29 -6.64 -17.86
CA GLU A 868 58.06 -7.22 -19.20
C GLU A 868 56.69 -6.85 -19.79
N ASN A 869 55.67 -6.65 -18.96
CA ASN A 869 54.28 -6.52 -19.42
C ASN A 869 53.69 -5.10 -19.26
N ASN A 870 54.40 -4.17 -18.62
CA ASN A 870 53.92 -2.79 -18.45
C ASN A 870 54.09 -1.99 -19.75
N THR A 871 53.06 -2.02 -20.60
CA THR A 871 52.94 -1.25 -21.84
C THR A 871 51.89 -0.15 -21.69
N GLU A 872 52.01 0.95 -22.43
CA GLU A 872 51.08 2.09 -22.33
C GLU A 872 49.63 1.77 -22.76
N GLU A 873 49.44 0.69 -23.53
CA GLU A 873 48.13 0.28 -24.07
C GLU A 873 47.26 -0.52 -23.09
N VAL A 874 47.84 -1.08 -22.02
CA VAL A 874 47.11 -1.93 -21.07
C VAL A 874 46.98 -1.23 -19.72
N SER A 875 45.75 -1.11 -19.22
CA SER A 875 45.53 -0.46 -17.93
C SER A 875 46.24 -1.23 -16.80
N LYS A 876 46.83 -0.50 -15.85
CA LYS A 876 47.51 -1.07 -14.69
C LYS A 876 46.60 -2.02 -13.88
N VAL A 877 45.30 -1.76 -13.87
CA VAL A 877 44.31 -2.62 -13.21
C VAL A 877 44.18 -3.96 -13.94
N THR A 878 44.09 -3.95 -15.27
CA THR A 878 44.01 -5.17 -16.08
C THR A 878 45.29 -6.00 -15.96
N LEU A 879 46.46 -5.35 -15.97
CA LEU A 879 47.76 -5.98 -15.73
C LEU A 879 47.83 -6.63 -14.34
N TRP A 880 47.33 -5.95 -13.30
CA TRP A 880 47.29 -6.49 -11.94
C TRP A 880 46.35 -7.70 -11.81
N GLU A 881 45.16 -7.64 -12.42
CA GLU A 881 44.22 -8.77 -12.40
C GLU A 881 44.78 -9.99 -13.13
N ALA A 882 45.43 -9.79 -14.28
CA ALA A 882 46.11 -10.87 -15.01
C ALA A 882 47.29 -11.45 -14.20
N HIS A 883 48.07 -10.60 -13.53
CA HIS A 883 49.20 -11.03 -12.74
C HIS A 883 48.79 -11.91 -11.56
N LYS A 884 47.66 -11.62 -10.92
CA LYS A 884 47.15 -12.43 -9.80
C LYS A 884 46.95 -13.89 -10.18
N THR A 885 46.55 -14.19 -11.41
CA THR A 885 46.44 -15.57 -11.90
C THR A 885 47.81 -16.24 -12.03
N VAL A 886 48.83 -15.51 -12.50
CA VAL A 886 50.22 -16.00 -12.60
C VAL A 886 50.82 -16.25 -11.23
N LEU A 887 50.65 -15.31 -10.29
CA LEU A 887 51.07 -15.46 -8.89
C LEU A 887 50.46 -16.70 -8.25
N LEU A 888 49.17 -16.93 -8.42
CA LEU A 888 48.50 -18.09 -7.85
C LEU A 888 49.09 -19.40 -8.37
N GLY A 889 49.36 -19.50 -9.68
CA GLY A 889 50.05 -20.65 -10.26
C GLY A 889 51.43 -20.86 -9.65
N HIS A 890 52.16 -19.78 -9.38
CA HIS A 890 53.46 -19.86 -8.73
C HIS A 890 53.39 -20.36 -7.29
N PHE A 891 52.42 -19.88 -6.50
CA PHE A 891 52.22 -20.34 -5.13
C PHE A 891 51.85 -21.83 -5.08
N ILE A 892 50.99 -22.29 -6.00
CA ILE A 892 50.64 -23.70 -6.11
C ILE A 892 51.88 -24.54 -6.43
N ARG A 893 52.76 -24.06 -7.31
CA ARG A 893 54.03 -24.74 -7.64
C ARG A 893 54.92 -24.89 -6.41
N ILE A 894 55.15 -23.81 -5.66
CA ILE A 894 55.99 -23.82 -4.45
C ILE A 894 55.38 -24.74 -3.38
N ALA A 895 54.08 -24.60 -3.12
CA ALA A 895 53.38 -25.44 -2.15
C ALA A 895 53.44 -26.92 -2.52
N SER A 896 53.30 -27.25 -3.81
CA SER A 896 53.43 -28.63 -4.31
C SER A 896 54.85 -29.17 -4.14
N HIS A 897 55.87 -28.35 -4.39
CA HIS A 897 57.27 -28.73 -4.22
C HIS A 897 57.61 -29.04 -2.76
N LYS A 898 57.30 -28.13 -1.83
CA LYS A 898 57.52 -28.35 -0.39
C LYS A 898 56.74 -29.54 0.14
N LYS A 899 55.53 -29.78 -0.38
CA LYS A 899 54.73 -30.96 -0.02
C LYS A 899 55.41 -32.27 -0.46
N LYS A 900 56.04 -32.29 -1.64
CA LYS A 900 56.82 -33.45 -2.10
C LYS A 900 58.07 -33.66 -1.25
N GLU A 901 58.80 -32.61 -0.88
CA GLU A 901 59.96 -32.72 0.03
C GLU A 901 59.55 -33.27 1.40
N ALA A 902 58.47 -32.76 1.99
CA ALA A 902 57.96 -33.26 3.26
C ALA A 902 57.56 -34.75 3.18
N GLN A 903 56.95 -35.18 2.06
CA GLN A 903 56.60 -36.58 1.82
C GLN A 903 57.85 -37.47 1.63
N GLN A 904 58.88 -36.94 0.98
CA GLN A 904 60.17 -37.62 0.80
C GLN A 904 60.83 -37.84 2.17
N HIS A 905 60.93 -36.81 3.00
CA HIS A 905 61.50 -36.90 4.36
C HIS A 905 60.70 -37.86 5.23
N MET A 906 59.37 -37.82 5.15
CA MET A 906 58.51 -38.74 5.91
C MET A 906 58.73 -40.19 5.48
N LYS A 907 58.94 -40.44 4.18
CA LYS A 907 59.29 -41.77 3.66
C LYS A 907 60.66 -42.22 4.15
N GLU A 908 61.68 -41.37 4.07
CA GLU A 908 63.03 -41.68 4.57
C GLU A 908 63.04 -41.99 6.07
N HIS A 909 62.30 -41.24 6.87
CA HIS A 909 62.14 -41.50 8.30
C HIS A 909 61.37 -42.80 8.56
N THR A 910 60.35 -43.10 7.75
CA THR A 910 59.59 -44.36 7.86
C THR A 910 60.47 -45.56 7.51
N ASP A 911 61.30 -45.45 6.47
CA ASP A 911 62.26 -46.48 6.06
C ASP A 911 63.35 -46.67 7.13
N GLN A 912 63.82 -45.60 7.77
CA GLN A 912 64.74 -45.68 8.92
C GLN A 912 64.09 -46.34 10.14
N ILE A 913 62.83 -46.03 10.45
CA ILE A 913 62.07 -46.69 11.53
C ILE A 913 61.94 -48.18 11.23
N ALA A 914 61.60 -48.56 10.00
CA ALA A 914 61.49 -49.96 9.59
C ALA A 914 62.85 -50.71 9.68
N GLN A 915 63.97 -50.05 9.34
CA GLN A 915 65.31 -50.61 9.54
C GLN A 915 65.64 -50.79 11.02
N LEU A 916 65.32 -49.82 11.87
CA LEU A 916 65.53 -49.90 13.32
C LEU A 916 64.66 -51.00 13.96
N GLU A 917 63.42 -51.17 13.52
CA GLU A 917 62.53 -52.25 13.96
C GLU A 917 63.04 -53.64 13.55
N THR A 918 63.69 -53.72 12.37
CA THR A 918 64.33 -54.95 11.90
C THR A 918 65.62 -55.26 12.68
N LEU A 919 66.36 -54.24 13.10
CA LEU A 919 67.53 -54.37 13.99
C LEU A 919 67.15 -54.70 15.44
N HIS A 920 65.93 -54.36 15.86
CA HIS A 920 65.41 -54.63 17.20
C HIS A 920 64.85 -56.05 17.36
N LYS A 921 64.35 -56.65 16.28
CA LYS A 921 63.96 -58.07 16.20
C LYS A 921 65.19 -58.95 16.02
#